data_AF-A0A954H741-F1
#
_entry.id   AF-A0A954H741-F1
#
_cell.length_a   1.000
_cell.length_b   1.000
_cell.length_c   1.000
_cell.angle_alpha   90.00
_cell.angle_beta   90.00
_cell.angle_gamma   90.00
#
_symmetry.space_group_name_H-M   'P 1'
#
loop_
_entity.id
_entity.type
_entity.pdbx_description
1 polymer ?
#
loop_
_entity_poly.entity_id
_entity_poly.type
_entity_poly.pdbx_seq_one_letter_code
_entity_poly.pdbx_strand_id
1 'polypeptide(L)'
;MSAFWPGSIIQSQAWLVERVGWVLVHSVWQLTIVAVLSWLLISMQRRSAATRRYGILLVNFALMLALPMLTAITLQVEGSDSASASVVGILNASARTSQPDRSSDPLAIADNDVEASQSFEDQSDTIPAPIVASVMRMNIVSMVRPWLRTIVACWLAGLLIFSLRPIVGWFVVRRLRRNGTSPVPHEVAQIFARVAAKFHLPFVVQLVQSTFITAPVVIGWMRPVVLLPIAVINGLTVPQLEAVMAHELAHVRRFDAFIAAVQALFETMFFFHPAAWWISRQLHREREFCCDDLAITALNNRTEYSHALLAIAELMSTQGLFVLGADGGSLLYRVQRLFGKNDPANDCRANYVLAPLLLLSLGIATLVGIDSRSATMAAVIPQPDDVTKRDEPNDDNENGKSSTQDSRPAPAMAVAPFDAVQAKVHQKAWAENLGVTMELTNSIEMKFAVLPPGEFTMGSPESEVGRYREEKQHSVTLTAPFWIGVHEVTQFQYEQVVGDNPSEYKGADNPVETVSWTDAVEFCEKLSALPVERAAGRVYRLPTEAEWEYACRAGTTTAYSCGNDKSQLGEYAWFVENRARTTHAVGTKLANSWGIYDMHGNVWEWCSDLYGPYGHEAASNPQGAATGSSRVIRGGCWNYPAEHCRAADRTAGNPTSYSSSYFGFRVAMRSLSIELPQ
;
A
#
# COMPACT_ATOMS: atom_id res chain seq x y z
N MET A 1 -53.40 22.80 -11.56
CA MET A 1 -53.19 22.97 -10.11
C MET A 1 -51.72 23.25 -9.85
N SER A 2 -51.30 24.44 -10.27
CA SER A 2 -49.92 24.95 -10.24
C SER A 2 -49.94 26.21 -9.39
N ALA A 3 -49.82 26.06 -8.07
CA ALA A 3 -49.57 27.14 -7.12
C ALA A 3 -49.27 26.50 -5.75
N PHE A 4 -48.39 27.13 -4.97
CA PHE A 4 -47.98 26.80 -3.60
C PHE A 4 -46.80 25.83 -3.44
N TRP A 5 -45.62 26.21 -3.93
CA TRP A 5 -44.40 26.10 -3.13
C TRP A 5 -43.68 27.46 -3.14
N PRO A 6 -43.30 28.04 -1.98
CA PRO A 6 -42.65 29.34 -1.94
C PRO A 6 -41.28 29.26 -2.63
N GLY A 7 -41.05 30.12 -3.62
CA GLY A 7 -39.76 30.22 -4.34
C GLY A 7 -38.56 30.54 -3.42
N SER A 8 -38.82 31.01 -2.20
CA SER A 8 -37.80 31.19 -1.15
C SER A 8 -37.23 29.88 -0.62
N ILE A 9 -37.98 28.77 -0.64
CA ILE A 9 -37.49 27.48 -0.15
C ILE A 9 -36.49 26.88 -1.14
N ILE A 10 -36.74 26.98 -2.45
CA ILE A 10 -35.86 26.41 -3.48
C ILE A 10 -34.52 27.18 -3.55
N GLN A 11 -34.54 28.51 -3.44
CA GLN A 11 -33.30 29.29 -3.29
C GLN A 11 -32.60 28.99 -1.95
N SER A 12 -33.36 28.78 -0.86
CA SER A 12 -32.79 28.41 0.44
C SER A 12 -32.13 27.02 0.48
N GLN A 13 -32.47 26.10 -0.42
CA GLN A 13 -31.83 24.79 -0.47
C GLN A 13 -30.55 24.82 -1.32
N ALA A 14 -30.53 25.64 -2.37
CA ALA A 14 -29.38 25.74 -3.27
C ALA A 14 -28.12 26.29 -2.60
N TRP A 15 -28.23 27.34 -1.76
CA TRP A 15 -27.08 27.89 -1.04
C TRP A 15 -26.51 26.90 -0.01
N LEU A 16 -27.39 26.12 0.64
CA LEU A 16 -26.98 25.14 1.64
C LEU A 16 -26.20 23.99 0.98
N VAL A 17 -26.70 23.46 -0.14
CA VAL A 17 -26.00 22.42 -0.91
C VAL A 17 -24.66 22.93 -1.43
N GLU A 18 -24.59 24.18 -1.90
CA GLU A 18 -23.32 24.77 -2.35
C GLU A 18 -22.33 24.92 -1.19
N ARG A 19 -22.77 25.41 -0.02
CA ARG A 19 -21.90 25.50 1.17
C ARG A 19 -21.41 24.14 1.64
N VAL A 20 -22.30 23.15 1.76
CA VAL A 20 -21.91 21.79 2.17
C VAL A 20 -20.94 21.18 1.15
N GLY A 21 -21.18 21.37 -0.15
CA GLY A 21 -20.28 20.91 -1.20
C GLY A 21 -18.87 21.50 -1.07
N TRP A 22 -18.76 22.82 -0.85
CA TRP A 22 -17.47 23.46 -0.62
C TRP A 22 -16.79 22.99 0.67
N VAL A 23 -17.55 22.84 1.76
CA VAL A 23 -17.01 22.29 3.02
C VAL A 23 -16.42 20.89 2.81
N LEU A 24 -17.09 20.03 2.03
CA LEU A 24 -16.58 18.70 1.69
C LEU A 24 -15.28 18.79 0.87
N VAL A 25 -15.21 19.66 -0.13
CA VAL A 25 -14.01 19.86 -0.94
C VAL A 25 -12.84 20.37 -0.08
N HIS A 26 -13.09 21.36 0.78
CA HIS A 26 -12.07 21.89 1.70
C HIS A 26 -11.62 20.85 2.73
N SER A 27 -12.53 19.98 3.19
CA SER A 27 -12.22 18.95 4.18
C SER A 27 -11.16 17.95 3.69
N VAL A 28 -11.05 17.72 2.37
CA VAL A 28 -10.04 16.81 1.79
C VAL A 28 -8.62 17.25 2.14
N TRP A 29 -8.31 18.53 1.95
CA TRP A 29 -6.96 19.00 2.25
C TRP A 29 -6.76 19.31 3.73
N GLN A 30 -7.78 19.83 4.40
CA GLN A 30 -7.70 20.16 5.83
C GLN A 30 -7.40 18.93 6.69
N LEU A 31 -8.14 17.83 6.49
CA LEU A 31 -7.94 16.60 7.26
C LEU A 31 -6.57 15.98 6.94
N THR A 32 -6.14 16.03 5.68
CA THR A 32 -4.83 15.50 5.28
C THR A 32 -3.68 16.24 5.97
N ILE A 33 -3.70 17.58 6.01
CA ILE A 33 -2.67 18.38 6.68
C ILE A 33 -2.62 18.05 8.18
N VAL A 34 -3.77 18.00 8.85
CA VAL A 34 -3.82 17.71 10.29
C VAL A 34 -3.34 16.28 10.59
N ALA A 35 -3.61 15.31 9.70
CA ALA A 35 -3.11 13.95 9.86
C ALA A 35 -1.59 13.86 9.71
N VAL A 36 -1.01 14.56 8.74
CA VAL A 36 0.45 14.62 8.53
C VAL A 36 1.11 15.29 9.74
N LEU A 37 0.55 16.39 10.24
CA LEU A 37 1.04 17.04 11.46
C LEU A 37 0.98 16.07 12.66
N SER A 38 -0.12 15.35 12.82
CA SER A 38 -0.28 14.34 13.88
C SER A 38 0.78 13.25 13.77
N TRP A 39 1.02 12.74 12.56
CA TRP A 39 2.02 11.73 12.29
C TRP A 39 3.43 12.22 12.64
N LEU A 40 3.78 13.45 12.25
CA LEU A 40 5.08 14.06 12.55
C LEU A 40 5.28 14.25 14.05
N LEU A 41 4.29 14.79 14.75
CA LEU A 41 4.36 15.00 16.21
C LEU A 41 4.53 13.70 16.98
N ILE A 42 3.79 12.65 16.60
CA ILE A 42 3.90 11.33 17.25
C ILE A 42 5.24 10.67 16.92
N SER A 43 5.73 10.84 15.69
CA SER A 43 7.03 10.33 15.26
C SER A 43 8.20 10.97 16.02
N MET A 44 8.13 12.27 16.28
CA MET A 44 9.11 12.97 17.13
C MET A 44 9.04 12.51 18.59
N GLN A 45 7.86 12.08 19.06
CA GLN A 45 7.60 11.72 20.45
C GLN A 45 7.46 10.20 20.68
N ARG A 46 8.08 9.38 19.81
CA ARG A 46 8.00 7.90 19.88
C ARG A 46 8.40 7.32 21.23
N ARG A 47 9.31 7.98 21.97
CA ARG A 47 9.79 7.56 23.30
C ARG A 47 8.96 8.10 24.47
N SER A 48 7.92 8.91 24.21
CA SER A 48 7.09 9.49 25.26
C SER A 48 6.01 8.53 25.75
N ALA A 49 5.46 8.78 26.94
CA ALA A 49 4.37 7.99 27.51
C ALA A 49 3.13 7.97 26.61
N ALA A 50 2.42 6.84 26.56
CA ALA A 50 1.22 6.66 25.73
C ALA A 50 0.17 7.76 25.99
N THR A 51 -0.01 8.19 27.25
CA THR A 51 -0.93 9.28 27.61
C THR A 51 -0.63 10.59 26.90
N ARG A 52 0.65 10.94 26.67
CA ARG A 52 1.03 12.16 25.94
C ARG A 52 0.71 12.05 24.45
N ARG A 53 1.06 10.91 23.84
CA ARG A 53 0.77 10.63 22.42
C ARG A 53 -0.74 10.61 22.16
N TYR A 54 -1.51 9.98 23.04
CA TYR A 54 -2.97 10.00 23.03
C TYR A 54 -3.52 11.43 23.14
N GLY A 55 -2.96 12.26 24.04
CA GLY A 55 -3.37 13.67 24.18
C GLY A 55 -3.17 14.48 22.90
N ILE A 56 -2.02 14.32 22.22
CA ILE A 56 -1.74 14.98 20.93
C ILE A 56 -2.73 14.53 19.86
N LEU A 57 -2.97 13.23 19.75
CA LEU A 57 -3.95 12.67 18.82
C LEU A 57 -5.36 13.22 19.09
N LEU A 58 -5.76 13.34 20.36
CA LEU A 58 -7.08 13.84 20.73
C LEU A 58 -7.25 15.32 20.36
N VAL A 59 -6.22 16.15 20.57
CA VAL A 59 -6.23 17.56 20.17
C VAL A 59 -6.35 17.70 18.65
N ASN A 60 -5.56 16.94 17.90
CA ASN A 60 -5.61 17.01 16.44
C ASN A 60 -6.91 16.41 15.87
N PHE A 61 -7.47 15.39 16.51
CA PHE A 61 -8.78 14.86 16.18
C PHE A 61 -9.89 15.89 16.41
N ALA A 62 -9.84 16.64 17.52
CA ALA A 62 -10.75 17.77 17.75
C ALA A 62 -10.57 18.87 16.70
N LEU A 63 -9.33 19.13 16.27
CA LEU A 63 -9.04 20.08 15.18
C LEU A 63 -9.65 19.63 13.84
N MET A 64 -9.58 18.33 13.51
CA MET A 64 -10.23 17.77 12.31
C MET A 64 -11.76 17.90 12.33
N LEU A 65 -12.38 17.89 13.50
CA LEU A 65 -13.81 18.16 13.66
C LEU A 65 -14.13 19.66 13.54
N ALA A 66 -13.23 20.52 14.02
CA ALA A 66 -13.44 21.97 14.07
C ALA A 66 -13.20 22.67 12.72
N LEU A 67 -12.19 22.25 11.93
CA LEU A 67 -11.82 22.93 10.68
C LEU A 67 -12.96 22.95 9.63
N PRO A 68 -13.68 21.85 9.35
CA PRO A 68 -14.80 21.88 8.43
C PRO A 68 -15.96 22.76 8.93
N MET A 69 -16.18 22.81 10.24
CA MET A 69 -17.20 23.68 10.85
C MET A 69 -16.81 25.16 10.74
N LEU A 70 -15.55 25.49 11.02
CA LEU A 70 -15.02 26.84 10.83
C LEU A 70 -15.16 27.27 9.36
N THR A 71 -14.80 26.38 8.43
CA THR A 71 -14.97 26.59 6.99
C THR A 71 -16.43 26.84 6.62
N ALA A 72 -17.37 26.07 7.17
CA ALA A 72 -18.80 26.26 6.93
C ALA A 72 -19.32 27.64 7.39
N ILE A 73 -18.72 28.20 8.44
CA ILE A 73 -19.06 29.52 9.01
C ILE A 73 -18.39 30.65 8.23
N THR A 74 -17.13 30.48 7.81
CA THR A 74 -16.33 31.53 7.16
C THR A 74 -16.53 31.61 5.64
N LEU A 75 -17.04 30.55 5.00
CA LEU A 75 -17.31 30.53 3.56
C LEU A 75 -18.39 31.57 3.20
N GLN A 76 -17.95 32.70 2.65
CA GLN A 76 -18.80 33.65 1.94
C GLN A 76 -19.03 33.14 0.51
N VAL A 77 -20.21 32.57 0.27
CA VAL A 77 -20.65 32.25 -1.09
C VAL A 77 -21.04 33.57 -1.75
N GLU A 78 -20.13 34.14 -2.55
CA GLU A 78 -20.41 35.34 -3.32
C GLU A 78 -21.59 35.09 -4.27
N GLY A 79 -22.67 35.85 -4.08
CA GLY A 79 -23.69 36.06 -5.09
C GLY A 79 -23.03 36.62 -6.34
N SER A 80 -23.39 36.06 -7.48
CA SER A 80 -22.76 36.16 -8.80
C SER A 80 -22.73 37.55 -9.47
N ASP A 81 -22.54 38.64 -8.74
CA ASP A 81 -22.71 39.99 -9.30
C ASP A 81 -21.48 40.91 -9.22
N SER A 82 -20.43 40.57 -8.45
CA SER A 82 -19.33 41.53 -8.18
C SER A 82 -18.04 41.29 -8.99
N ALA A 83 -17.70 40.04 -9.33
CA ALA A 83 -16.42 39.71 -9.95
C ALA A 83 -16.38 39.97 -11.47
N SER A 84 -17.53 39.97 -12.14
CA SER A 84 -17.64 40.23 -13.58
C SER A 84 -17.41 41.71 -13.93
N ALA A 85 -17.71 42.63 -13.00
CA ALA A 85 -17.62 44.07 -13.24
C ALA A 85 -16.17 44.58 -13.29
N SER A 86 -15.25 43.99 -12.52
CA SER A 86 -13.85 44.44 -12.47
C SER A 86 -13.05 44.02 -13.70
N VAL A 87 -13.28 42.81 -14.23
CA VAL A 87 -12.55 42.30 -15.41
C VAL A 87 -13.04 42.96 -16.70
N VAL A 88 -14.35 43.20 -16.85
CA VAL A 88 -14.90 43.95 -18.00
C VAL A 88 -14.47 45.42 -17.95
N GLY A 89 -14.29 46.00 -16.75
CA GLY A 89 -13.74 47.35 -16.58
C GLY A 89 -12.28 47.48 -17.04
N ILE A 90 -11.44 46.46 -16.77
CA ILE A 90 -10.03 46.44 -17.16
C ILE A 90 -9.86 46.17 -18.67
N LEU A 91 -10.67 45.27 -19.23
CA LEU A 91 -10.66 44.99 -20.67
C LEU A 91 -11.17 46.17 -21.50
N ASN A 92 -12.20 46.88 -21.03
CA ASN A 92 -12.70 48.10 -21.69
C ASN A 92 -11.75 49.30 -21.56
N ALA A 93 -10.87 49.32 -20.56
CA ALA A 93 -9.84 50.35 -20.42
C ALA A 93 -8.70 50.16 -21.44
N SER A 94 -8.33 48.92 -21.76
CA SER A 94 -7.35 48.61 -22.82
C SER A 94 -7.89 48.81 -24.24
N ALA A 95 -9.21 48.66 -24.44
CA ALA A 95 -9.84 48.86 -25.75
C ALA A 95 -10.02 50.33 -26.15
N ARG A 96 -9.92 51.29 -25.21
CA ARG A 96 -10.09 52.73 -25.51
C ARG A 96 -8.82 53.44 -25.99
N THR A 97 -7.66 52.80 -25.94
CA THR A 97 -6.38 53.41 -26.36
C THR A 97 -6.04 53.20 -27.84
N SER A 98 -6.92 52.57 -28.62
CA SER A 98 -6.66 52.24 -30.03
C SER A 98 -7.89 52.42 -30.93
N GLN A 99 -8.31 53.67 -31.14
CA GLN A 99 -9.08 54.04 -32.34
C GLN A 99 -8.67 55.43 -32.86
N PRO A 100 -8.55 55.61 -34.19
CA PRO A 100 -8.03 56.83 -34.80
C PRO A 100 -9.15 57.85 -35.04
N ASP A 101 -8.96 59.07 -34.55
CA ASP A 101 -9.82 60.21 -34.94
C ASP A 101 -9.35 60.76 -36.30
N ARG A 102 -10.28 60.83 -37.26
CA ARG A 102 -10.04 61.34 -38.61
C ARG A 102 -11.17 62.30 -39.00
N SER A 103 -10.93 63.61 -38.92
CA SER A 103 -11.49 64.59 -39.86
C SER A 103 -10.88 66.00 -39.73
N SER A 104 -10.39 66.49 -40.89
CA SER A 104 -10.29 67.86 -41.43
C SER A 104 -9.22 68.88 -40.95
N ASP A 105 -8.11 68.93 -41.71
CA ASP A 105 -7.55 70.06 -42.51
C ASP A 105 -6.98 71.35 -41.83
N PRO A 106 -6.09 72.13 -42.50
CA PRO A 106 -4.67 71.84 -42.78
C PRO A 106 -3.74 73.04 -42.42
N LEU A 107 -2.40 72.91 -42.42
CA LEU A 107 -1.39 73.91 -42.86
C LEU A 107 0.04 73.65 -42.31
N ALA A 108 1.02 73.95 -43.18
CA ALA A 108 2.43 74.34 -42.94
C ALA A 108 3.54 73.25 -42.83
N ILE A 109 4.14 72.95 -43.99
CA ILE A 109 5.59 73.03 -44.35
C ILE A 109 6.64 72.92 -43.22
N ALA A 110 7.50 71.88 -43.27
CA ALA A 110 8.96 72.00 -43.53
C ALA A 110 9.75 70.70 -43.19
N ASP A 111 10.50 70.23 -44.19
CA ASP A 111 11.76 69.46 -44.24
C ASP A 111 12.42 68.91 -42.94
N ASN A 112 12.76 67.61 -42.93
CA ASN A 112 14.14 67.14 -43.22
C ASN A 112 14.32 65.62 -43.02
N ASP A 113 15.28 65.12 -43.80
CA ASP A 113 15.76 63.75 -43.96
C ASP A 113 16.35 63.07 -42.70
N VAL A 114 16.50 61.73 -42.76
CA VAL A 114 17.74 60.94 -42.52
C VAL A 114 17.48 59.56 -41.87
N GLU A 115 17.83 58.53 -42.66
CA GLU A 115 18.48 57.23 -42.35
C GLU A 115 18.03 56.30 -41.20
N ALA A 116 17.59 55.11 -41.64
CA ALA A 116 18.16 53.79 -41.38
C ALA A 116 18.21 53.20 -39.95
N SER A 117 17.56 52.03 -39.88
CA SER A 117 17.94 50.81 -39.14
C SER A 117 17.95 50.86 -37.61
N GLN A 118 16.87 50.34 -37.01
CA GLN A 118 16.95 49.55 -35.78
C GLN A 118 16.05 48.31 -35.87
N SER A 119 16.68 47.21 -35.47
CA SER A 119 16.26 45.81 -35.43
C SER A 119 15.00 45.58 -34.61
N PHE A 120 14.15 44.67 -35.11
CA PHE A 120 13.11 44.01 -34.32
C PHE A 120 13.76 43.18 -33.21
N GLU A 121 13.66 43.63 -31.97
CA GLU A 121 13.82 42.78 -30.79
C GLU A 121 12.45 42.19 -30.41
N ASP A 122 12.42 40.87 -30.35
CA ASP A 122 11.32 40.02 -29.92
C ASP A 122 11.13 40.17 -28.40
N GLN A 123 10.19 41.04 -27.98
CA GLN A 123 9.76 41.13 -26.58
C GLN A 123 8.77 40.01 -26.28
N SER A 124 9.25 38.95 -25.65
CA SER A 124 8.44 37.93 -24.99
C SER A 124 7.84 38.51 -23.70
N ASP A 125 6.56 38.87 -23.75
CA ASP A 125 5.78 39.28 -22.57
C ASP A 125 5.63 38.11 -21.58
N THR A 126 6.45 38.08 -20.53
CA THR A 126 6.19 37.26 -19.34
C THR A 126 5.01 37.81 -18.54
N ILE A 127 3.89 37.08 -18.51
CA ILE A 127 2.72 37.39 -17.69
C ILE A 127 3.09 37.28 -16.19
N PRO A 128 2.76 38.28 -15.35
CA PRO A 128 3.01 38.22 -13.91
C PRO A 128 2.31 37.04 -13.21
N ALA A 129 3.05 36.32 -12.35
CA ALA A 129 2.57 35.20 -11.53
C ALA A 129 1.21 35.39 -10.78
N PRO A 130 0.85 36.58 -10.23
CA PRO A 130 -0.45 36.76 -9.58
C PRO A 130 -1.65 36.65 -10.54
N ILE A 131 -1.46 36.91 -11.84
CA ILE A 131 -2.50 36.77 -12.87
C ILE A 131 -2.69 35.29 -13.24
N VAL A 132 -1.63 34.50 -13.26
CA VAL A 132 -1.72 33.04 -13.50
C VAL A 132 -2.48 32.35 -12.36
N ALA A 133 -2.20 32.73 -11.11
CA ALA A 133 -2.89 32.17 -9.93
C ALA A 133 -4.39 32.54 -9.89
N SER A 134 -4.76 33.76 -10.30
CA SER A 134 -6.17 34.18 -10.34
C SER A 134 -6.93 33.52 -11.50
N VAL A 135 -6.31 33.35 -12.66
CA VAL A 135 -6.89 32.61 -13.81
C VAL A 135 -7.05 31.12 -13.50
N MET A 136 -6.08 30.50 -12.82
CA MET A 136 -6.15 29.08 -12.41
C MET A 136 -7.25 28.85 -11.36
N ARG A 137 -7.44 29.79 -10.43
CA ARG A 137 -8.54 29.78 -9.44
C ARG A 137 -9.91 29.89 -10.12
N MET A 138 -10.05 30.72 -11.16
CA MET A 138 -11.28 30.83 -11.96
C MET A 138 -11.62 29.57 -12.77
N ASN A 139 -10.61 28.82 -13.24
CA ASN A 139 -10.84 27.58 -14.01
C ASN A 139 -11.29 26.39 -13.14
N ILE A 140 -10.84 26.27 -11.90
CA ILE A 140 -11.19 25.12 -11.04
C ILE A 140 -12.53 25.35 -10.33
N VAL A 141 -12.80 26.56 -9.85
CA VAL A 141 -14.10 26.90 -9.25
C VAL A 141 -15.22 26.72 -10.27
N SER A 142 -15.01 27.15 -11.52
CA SER A 142 -15.98 26.93 -12.60
C SER A 142 -16.11 25.46 -13.02
N MET A 143 -15.05 24.66 -12.90
CA MET A 143 -15.09 23.22 -13.19
C MET A 143 -15.79 22.41 -12.08
N VAL A 144 -15.62 22.75 -10.80
CA VAL A 144 -16.16 21.98 -9.66
C VAL A 144 -17.59 22.39 -9.32
N ARG A 145 -17.95 23.66 -9.48
CA ARG A 145 -19.28 24.20 -9.12
C ARG A 145 -20.46 23.41 -9.73
N PRO A 146 -20.42 22.97 -10.99
CA PRO A 146 -21.49 22.13 -11.58
C PRO A 146 -21.65 20.78 -10.88
N TRP A 147 -20.56 20.21 -10.35
CA TRP A 147 -20.53 18.89 -9.71
C TRP A 147 -20.87 18.91 -8.22
N LEU A 148 -20.89 20.09 -7.57
CA LEU A 148 -21.15 20.20 -6.13
C LEU A 148 -22.45 19.50 -5.70
N ARG A 149 -23.52 19.63 -6.49
CA ARG A 149 -24.80 18.97 -6.19
C ARG A 149 -24.67 17.45 -6.21
N THR A 150 -23.97 16.92 -7.20
CA THR A 150 -23.70 15.47 -7.33
C THR A 150 -22.80 14.98 -6.21
N ILE A 151 -21.76 15.75 -5.85
CA ILE A 151 -20.86 15.43 -4.73
C ILE A 151 -21.65 15.34 -3.42
N VAL A 152 -22.50 16.33 -3.12
CA VAL A 152 -23.34 16.32 -1.91
C VAL A 152 -24.35 15.17 -1.94
N ALA A 153 -24.96 14.88 -3.09
CA ALA A 153 -25.89 13.75 -3.23
C ALA A 153 -25.20 12.39 -2.98
N CYS A 154 -24.02 12.18 -3.59
CA CYS A 154 -23.21 10.99 -3.36
C CYS A 154 -22.76 10.89 -1.89
N TRP A 155 -22.37 12.01 -1.28
CA TRP A 155 -22.00 12.07 0.13
C TRP A 155 -23.17 11.73 1.04
N LEU A 156 -24.38 12.25 0.80
CA LEU A 156 -25.59 11.90 1.56
C LEU A 156 -25.96 10.42 1.41
N ALA A 157 -25.85 9.87 0.20
CA ALA A 157 -26.08 8.45 -0.04
C ALA A 157 -25.07 7.58 0.74
N GLY A 158 -23.79 7.95 0.70
CA GLY A 158 -22.75 7.31 1.49
C GLY A 158 -23.01 7.44 2.99
N LEU A 159 -23.35 8.63 3.48
CA LEU A 159 -23.67 8.89 4.89
C LEU A 159 -24.80 7.98 5.39
N LEU A 160 -25.85 7.78 4.58
CA LEU A 160 -26.94 6.85 4.90
C LEU A 160 -26.44 5.41 5.02
N ILE A 161 -25.66 4.94 4.05
CA ILE A 161 -25.11 3.57 4.05
C ILE A 161 -24.18 3.35 5.25
N PHE A 162 -23.23 4.26 5.47
CA PHE A 162 -22.25 4.13 6.54
C PHE A 162 -22.85 4.35 7.93
N SER A 163 -23.96 5.09 8.06
CA SER A 163 -24.70 5.22 9.33
C SER A 163 -25.33 3.91 9.81
N LEU A 164 -25.57 2.94 8.91
CA LEU A 164 -26.15 1.65 9.29
C LEU A 164 -25.25 0.91 10.29
N ARG A 165 -23.92 0.96 10.12
CA ARG A 165 -22.96 0.25 10.99
C ARG A 165 -23.05 0.68 12.45
N PRO A 166 -22.91 1.97 12.83
CA PRO A 166 -23.07 2.40 14.22
C PRO A 166 -24.49 2.22 14.75
N ILE A 167 -25.52 2.34 13.90
CA ILE A 167 -26.92 2.09 14.30
C ILE A 167 -27.11 0.62 14.69
N VAL A 168 -26.64 -0.33 13.86
CA VAL A 168 -26.66 -1.76 14.18
C VAL A 168 -25.87 -2.04 15.45
N GLY A 169 -24.67 -1.46 15.58
CA GLY A 169 -23.85 -1.59 16.80
C GLY A 169 -24.59 -1.12 18.05
N TRP A 170 -25.28 0.02 17.97
CA TRP A 170 -26.10 0.53 19.07
C TRP A 170 -27.27 -0.40 19.41
N PHE A 171 -27.95 -0.96 18.40
CA PHE A 171 -29.03 -1.94 18.62
C PHE A 171 -28.50 -3.22 19.28
N VAL A 172 -27.34 -3.73 18.85
CA VAL A 172 -26.67 -4.90 19.45
C VAL A 172 -26.35 -4.62 20.91
N VAL A 173 -25.69 -3.49 21.19
CA VAL A 173 -25.36 -3.05 22.56
C VAL A 173 -26.62 -2.94 23.44
N ARG A 174 -27.70 -2.35 22.90
CA ARG A 174 -28.98 -2.22 23.60
C ARG A 174 -29.63 -3.57 23.86
N ARG A 175 -29.55 -4.51 22.91
CA ARG A 175 -30.06 -5.88 23.05
C ARG A 175 -29.28 -6.66 24.11
N LEU A 176 -27.95 -6.58 24.09
CA LEU A 176 -27.09 -7.20 25.09
C LEU A 176 -27.45 -6.71 26.50
N ARG A 177 -27.60 -5.40 26.68
CA ARG A 177 -27.97 -4.80 27.98
C ARG A 177 -29.34 -5.23 28.51
N ARG A 178 -30.30 -5.58 27.63
CA ARG A 178 -31.66 -5.95 28.05
C ARG A 178 -31.85 -7.45 28.24
N ASN A 179 -31.28 -8.27 27.36
CA ASN A 179 -31.64 -9.69 27.26
C ASN A 179 -30.43 -10.63 27.43
N GLY A 180 -29.20 -10.10 27.46
CA GLY A 180 -27.98 -10.90 27.43
C GLY A 180 -27.19 -10.95 28.74
N THR A 181 -27.70 -10.36 29.82
CA THR A 181 -26.94 -10.18 31.07
C THR A 181 -27.53 -10.97 32.22
N SER A 182 -26.67 -11.64 32.98
CA SER A 182 -26.97 -12.29 34.25
C SER A 182 -26.07 -11.72 35.36
N PRO A 183 -26.47 -11.79 36.64
CA PRO A 183 -25.61 -11.39 37.75
C PRO A 183 -24.37 -12.29 37.82
N VAL A 184 -23.23 -11.70 38.21
CA VAL A 184 -21.99 -12.45 38.48
C VAL A 184 -22.03 -13.13 39.86
N PRO A 185 -21.28 -14.23 40.07
CA PRO A 185 -21.11 -14.83 41.39
C PRO A 185 -20.61 -13.83 42.44
N HIS A 186 -21.01 -14.02 43.70
CA HIS A 186 -20.71 -13.06 44.77
C HIS A 186 -19.21 -12.86 44.99
N GLU A 187 -18.41 -13.92 44.87
CA GLU A 187 -16.94 -13.86 44.98
C GLU A 187 -16.31 -12.95 43.92
N VAL A 188 -16.76 -13.09 42.67
CA VAL A 188 -16.30 -12.27 41.53
C VAL A 188 -16.71 -10.81 41.71
N ALA A 189 -17.93 -10.57 42.22
CA ALA A 189 -18.40 -9.22 42.53
C ALA A 189 -17.55 -8.53 43.64
N GLN A 190 -17.12 -9.28 44.65
CA GLN A 190 -16.23 -8.78 45.69
C GLN A 190 -14.84 -8.43 45.13
N ILE A 191 -14.27 -9.30 44.30
CA ILE A 191 -13.00 -9.03 43.61
C ILE A 191 -13.10 -7.73 42.81
N PHE A 192 -14.17 -7.58 42.01
CA PHE A 192 -14.41 -6.38 41.23
C PHE A 192 -14.52 -5.12 42.08
N ALA A 193 -15.23 -5.18 43.21
CA ALA A 193 -15.34 -4.04 44.12
C ALA A 193 -13.98 -3.61 44.68
N ARG A 194 -13.10 -4.57 45.02
CA ARG A 194 -11.73 -4.27 45.48
C ARG A 194 -10.89 -3.61 44.40
N VAL A 195 -10.96 -4.09 43.16
CA VAL A 195 -10.21 -3.51 42.04
C VAL A 195 -10.77 -2.12 41.68
N ALA A 196 -12.10 -1.96 41.61
CA ALA A 196 -12.76 -0.70 41.32
C ALA A 196 -12.42 0.40 42.34
N ALA A 197 -12.26 0.05 43.63
CA ALA A 197 -11.85 0.99 44.67
C ALA A 197 -10.51 1.68 44.37
N LYS A 198 -9.59 1.01 43.65
CA LYS A 198 -8.28 1.55 43.28
C LYS A 198 -8.34 2.63 42.18
N PHE A 199 -9.42 2.69 41.41
CA PHE A 199 -9.53 3.58 40.24
C PHE A 199 -10.26 4.91 40.54
N HIS A 200 -10.77 5.11 41.75
CA HIS A 200 -11.51 6.32 42.19
C HIS A 200 -12.49 6.82 41.11
N LEU A 201 -13.45 5.96 40.75
CA LEU A 201 -14.33 6.21 39.61
C LEU A 201 -15.40 7.25 39.94
N PRO A 202 -15.71 8.16 39.01
CA PRO A 202 -16.75 9.17 39.19
C PRO A 202 -18.18 8.60 39.12
N PHE A 203 -18.33 7.33 38.71
CA PHE A 203 -19.63 6.66 38.57
C PHE A 203 -19.62 5.29 39.24
N VAL A 204 -20.81 4.84 39.61
CA VAL A 204 -21.05 3.45 40.00
C VAL A 204 -21.02 2.58 38.74
N VAL A 205 -20.08 1.63 38.69
CA VAL A 205 -19.94 0.68 37.60
C VAL A 205 -20.65 -0.62 37.97
N GLN A 206 -21.49 -1.12 37.06
CA GLN A 206 -22.15 -2.41 37.25
C GLN A 206 -21.33 -3.50 36.56
N LEU A 207 -21.11 -4.62 37.25
CA LEU A 207 -20.53 -5.82 36.67
C LEU A 207 -21.63 -6.85 36.40
N VAL A 208 -21.66 -7.39 35.18
CA VAL A 208 -22.59 -8.45 34.78
C VAL A 208 -21.86 -9.49 33.92
N GLN A 209 -22.36 -10.72 33.90
CA GLN A 209 -21.88 -11.75 32.99
C GLN A 209 -22.80 -11.90 31.79
N SER A 210 -22.25 -12.30 30.65
CA SER A 210 -23.01 -12.52 29.41
C SER A 210 -22.51 -13.76 28.67
N THR A 211 -23.43 -14.52 28.10
CA THR A 211 -23.16 -15.67 27.22
C THR A 211 -23.00 -15.27 25.76
N PHE A 212 -23.36 -14.03 25.41
CA PHE A 212 -23.40 -13.55 24.03
C PHE A 212 -22.13 -12.80 23.62
N ILE A 213 -21.17 -12.64 24.53
CA ILE A 213 -19.90 -11.97 24.28
C ILE A 213 -18.75 -12.96 24.43
N THR A 214 -17.73 -12.82 23.58
CA THR A 214 -16.53 -13.66 23.57
C THR A 214 -15.35 -13.01 24.28
N ALA A 215 -15.37 -11.67 24.43
CA ALA A 215 -14.36 -10.89 25.13
C ALA A 215 -15.00 -9.95 26.17
N PRO A 216 -14.26 -9.57 27.23
CA PRO A 216 -14.65 -8.49 28.14
C PRO A 216 -14.98 -7.21 27.38
N VAL A 217 -16.06 -6.51 27.78
CA VAL A 217 -16.44 -5.26 27.12
C VAL A 217 -17.11 -4.28 28.09
N VAL A 218 -16.73 -3.02 27.99
CA VAL A 218 -17.39 -1.89 28.67
C VAL A 218 -18.44 -1.26 27.77
N ILE A 219 -19.66 -1.14 28.28
CA ILE A 219 -20.79 -0.55 27.57
C ILE A 219 -21.31 0.71 28.29
N GLY A 220 -21.44 1.80 27.53
CA GLY A 220 -22.07 3.04 27.95
C GLY A 220 -21.15 3.99 28.74
N TRP A 221 -21.38 5.30 28.60
CA TRP A 221 -20.54 6.31 29.26
C TRP A 221 -21.19 6.98 30.49
N MET A 222 -22.53 7.16 30.51
CA MET A 222 -23.23 7.76 31.67
C MET A 222 -23.56 6.74 32.78
N ARG A 223 -23.72 5.48 32.39
CA ARG A 223 -23.98 4.34 33.29
C ARG A 223 -23.17 3.15 32.78
N PRO A 224 -21.85 3.16 33.00
CA PRO A 224 -20.96 2.13 32.47
C PRO A 224 -21.29 0.77 33.08
N VAL A 225 -21.40 -0.23 32.21
CA VAL A 225 -21.58 -1.63 32.60
C VAL A 225 -20.41 -2.41 32.01
N VAL A 226 -19.69 -3.15 32.86
CA VAL A 226 -18.65 -4.08 32.45
C VAL A 226 -19.30 -5.45 32.27
N LEU A 227 -19.17 -6.02 31.07
CA LEU A 227 -19.69 -7.34 30.75
C LEU A 227 -18.52 -8.32 30.65
N LEU A 228 -18.61 -9.42 31.39
CA LEU A 228 -17.63 -10.50 31.33
C LEU A 228 -18.22 -11.76 30.68
N PRO A 229 -17.51 -12.38 29.72
CA PRO A 229 -17.85 -13.71 29.23
C PRO A 229 -17.79 -14.74 30.36
N ILE A 230 -18.68 -15.73 30.34
CA ILE A 230 -18.63 -16.86 31.29
C ILE A 230 -17.30 -17.61 31.17
N ALA A 231 -16.77 -17.74 29.96
CA ALA A 231 -15.48 -18.38 29.71
C ALA A 231 -14.32 -17.69 30.43
N VAL A 232 -14.35 -16.36 30.54
CA VAL A 232 -13.32 -15.58 31.24
C VAL A 232 -13.44 -15.76 32.76
N ILE A 233 -14.67 -15.79 33.28
CA ILE A 233 -14.92 -15.97 34.71
C ILE A 233 -14.42 -17.35 35.18
N ASN A 234 -14.63 -18.40 34.38
CA ASN A 234 -14.27 -19.77 34.76
C ASN A 234 -12.86 -20.19 34.29
N GLY A 235 -12.32 -19.54 33.26
CA GLY A 235 -11.06 -19.93 32.62
C GLY A 235 -9.83 -19.19 33.17
N LEU A 236 -10.00 -18.09 33.91
CA LEU A 236 -8.90 -17.29 34.44
C LEU A 236 -8.67 -17.52 35.93
N THR A 237 -7.40 -17.40 36.35
CA THR A 237 -7.04 -17.35 37.78
C THR A 237 -7.49 -16.03 38.41
N VAL A 238 -7.58 -15.96 39.74
CA VAL A 238 -7.99 -14.75 40.45
C VAL A 238 -7.10 -13.52 40.12
N PRO A 239 -5.76 -13.61 40.11
CA PRO A 239 -4.90 -12.48 39.71
C PRO A 239 -5.10 -12.06 38.25
N GLN A 240 -5.32 -13.01 37.35
CA GLN A 240 -5.60 -12.72 35.94
C GLN A 240 -6.96 -12.04 35.77
N LEU A 241 -7.97 -12.49 36.50
CA LEU A 241 -9.30 -11.88 36.50
C LEU A 241 -9.25 -10.43 37.05
N GLU A 242 -8.46 -10.19 38.09
CA GLU A 242 -8.19 -8.82 38.60
C GLU A 242 -7.52 -7.94 37.53
N ALA A 243 -6.55 -8.47 36.80
CA ALA A 243 -5.88 -7.80 35.68
C ALA A 243 -6.84 -7.39 34.56
N VAL A 244 -7.75 -8.28 34.17
CA VAL A 244 -8.77 -8.00 33.15
C VAL A 244 -9.75 -6.95 33.64
N MET A 245 -10.25 -7.08 34.87
CA MET A 245 -11.15 -6.08 35.45
C MET A 245 -10.49 -4.71 35.55
N ALA A 246 -9.22 -4.63 35.93
CA ALA A 246 -8.47 -3.38 36.00
C ALA A 246 -8.35 -2.71 34.63
N HIS A 247 -8.16 -3.48 33.55
CA HIS A 247 -8.17 -2.98 32.17
C HIS A 247 -9.53 -2.37 31.79
N GLU A 248 -10.62 -3.10 32.03
CA GLU A 248 -11.97 -2.63 31.73
C GLU A 248 -12.35 -1.38 32.55
N LEU A 249 -11.94 -1.32 33.82
CA LEU A 249 -12.14 -0.15 34.67
C LEU A 249 -11.32 1.06 34.22
N ALA A 250 -10.15 0.85 33.60
CA ALA A 250 -9.37 1.92 33.00
C ALA A 250 -10.12 2.59 31.82
N HIS A 251 -10.83 1.81 30.99
CA HIS A 251 -11.70 2.35 29.95
C HIS A 251 -12.84 3.21 30.52
N VAL A 252 -13.43 2.78 31.65
CA VAL A 252 -14.47 3.55 32.33
C VAL A 252 -13.92 4.88 32.86
N ARG A 253 -12.77 4.84 33.54
CA ARG A 253 -12.13 6.04 34.12
C ARG A 253 -11.83 7.12 33.07
N ARG A 254 -11.48 6.70 31.85
CA ARG A 254 -11.10 7.61 30.75
C ARG A 254 -12.24 8.04 29.85
N PHE A 255 -13.48 7.60 30.13
CA PHE A 255 -14.66 7.91 29.31
C PHE A 255 -14.54 7.41 27.86
N ASP A 256 -13.88 6.28 27.66
CA ASP A 256 -13.53 5.80 26.31
C ASP A 256 -14.75 5.45 25.45
N ALA A 257 -15.85 5.04 26.06
CA ALA A 257 -17.12 4.80 25.36
C ALA A 257 -17.69 6.07 24.69
N PHE A 258 -17.45 7.26 25.25
CA PHE A 258 -17.84 8.53 24.63
C PHE A 258 -16.95 8.85 23.43
N ILE A 259 -15.63 8.71 23.57
CA ILE A 259 -14.68 8.94 22.47
C ILE A 259 -14.96 7.97 21.31
N ALA A 260 -15.23 6.70 21.58
CA ALA A 260 -15.60 5.72 20.57
C ALA A 260 -16.88 6.11 19.80
N ALA A 261 -17.87 6.70 20.48
CA ALA A 261 -19.08 7.21 19.82
C ALA A 261 -18.79 8.40 18.90
N VAL A 262 -17.92 9.33 19.33
CA VAL A 262 -17.48 10.45 18.50
C VAL A 262 -16.64 9.97 17.31
N GLN A 263 -15.76 8.98 17.49
CA GLN A 263 -15.00 8.36 16.41
C GLN A 263 -15.93 7.71 15.37
N ALA A 264 -16.93 6.95 15.81
CA ALA A 264 -17.90 6.34 14.91
C ALA A 264 -18.68 7.38 14.09
N LEU A 265 -19.07 8.50 14.71
CA LEU A 265 -19.71 9.62 14.01
C LEU A 265 -18.75 10.26 12.99
N PHE A 266 -17.51 10.52 13.39
CA PHE A 266 -16.49 11.11 12.52
C PHE A 266 -16.17 10.24 11.30
N GLU A 267 -15.95 8.94 11.51
CA GLU A 267 -15.75 7.97 10.42
C GLU A 267 -16.97 7.89 9.50
N THR A 268 -18.18 8.01 10.04
CA THR A 268 -19.42 8.04 9.25
C THR A 268 -19.51 9.31 8.40
N MET A 269 -19.11 10.47 8.93
CA MET A 269 -19.13 11.74 8.21
C MET A 269 -18.03 11.84 7.13
N PHE A 270 -16.84 11.33 7.42
CA PHE A 270 -15.66 11.37 6.56
C PHE A 270 -15.29 9.98 6.02
N PHE A 271 -16.30 9.16 5.69
CA PHE A 271 -16.13 7.79 5.22
C PHE A 271 -15.27 7.67 3.95
N PHE A 272 -15.15 8.75 3.16
CA PHE A 272 -14.37 8.79 1.94
C PHE A 272 -12.89 9.14 2.17
N HIS A 273 -12.48 9.47 3.40
CA HIS A 273 -11.19 10.09 3.67
C HIS A 273 -10.23 9.13 4.41
N PRO A 274 -9.14 8.65 3.78
CA PRO A 274 -8.19 7.73 4.41
C PRO A 274 -7.55 8.28 5.68
N ALA A 275 -7.27 9.58 5.74
CA ALA A 275 -6.73 10.22 6.94
C ALA A 275 -7.68 10.17 8.16
N ALA A 276 -9.00 10.16 7.93
CA ALA A 276 -9.98 10.02 9.00
C ALA A 276 -9.94 8.61 9.62
N TRP A 277 -9.81 7.58 8.78
CA TRP A 277 -9.60 6.20 9.23
C TRP A 277 -8.26 6.04 9.95
N TRP A 278 -7.20 6.65 9.43
CA TRP A 278 -5.87 6.58 10.03
C TRP A 278 -5.87 7.17 11.45
N ILE A 279 -6.36 8.39 11.66
CA ILE A 279 -6.34 9.01 12.99
C ILE A 279 -7.22 8.24 13.98
N SER A 280 -8.35 7.70 13.53
CA SER A 280 -9.24 6.91 14.38
C SER A 280 -8.58 5.60 14.82
N ARG A 281 -7.87 4.91 13.90
CA ARG A 281 -7.09 3.71 14.25
C ARG A 281 -5.96 4.03 15.23
N GLN A 282 -5.26 5.15 15.07
CA GLN A 282 -4.21 5.57 16.01
C GLN A 282 -4.77 5.91 17.39
N LEU A 283 -5.90 6.62 17.45
CA LEU A 283 -6.60 6.89 18.71
C LEU A 283 -7.00 5.60 19.42
N HIS A 284 -7.55 4.63 18.71
CA HIS A 284 -7.90 3.33 19.27
C HIS A 284 -6.67 2.62 19.84
N ARG A 285 -5.57 2.53 19.08
CA ARG A 285 -4.32 1.88 19.50
C ARG A 285 -3.70 2.53 20.74
N GLU A 286 -3.51 3.84 20.73
CA GLU A 286 -2.95 4.57 21.88
C GLU A 286 -3.89 4.55 23.09
N ARG A 287 -5.19 4.43 22.88
CA ARG A 287 -6.15 4.26 23.97
C ARG A 287 -5.94 2.94 24.69
N GLU A 288 -5.86 1.82 23.98
CA GLU A 288 -5.56 0.50 24.59
C GLU A 288 -4.26 0.57 25.39
N PHE A 289 -3.24 1.26 24.86
CA PHE A 289 -1.96 1.45 25.54
C PHE A 289 -2.00 2.20 26.85
N CYS A 290 -2.77 3.28 26.95
CA CYS A 290 -2.88 3.94 28.26
C CYS A 290 -3.75 3.13 29.22
N CYS A 291 -4.70 2.32 28.73
CA CYS A 291 -5.47 1.40 29.57
C CYS A 291 -4.59 0.29 30.15
N ASP A 292 -3.71 -0.30 29.33
CA ASP A 292 -2.69 -1.27 29.78
C ASP A 292 -1.81 -0.65 30.89
N ASP A 293 -1.30 0.57 30.66
CA ASP A 293 -0.43 1.27 31.62
C ASP A 293 -1.15 1.57 32.95
N LEU A 294 -2.43 1.95 32.89
CA LEU A 294 -3.29 2.20 34.06
C LEU A 294 -3.59 0.91 34.84
N ALA A 295 -3.89 -0.19 34.15
CA ALA A 295 -4.15 -1.49 34.77
C ALA A 295 -2.91 -2.01 35.50
N ILE A 296 -1.74 -1.92 34.87
CA ILE A 296 -0.46 -2.32 35.46
C ILE A 296 -0.11 -1.46 36.67
N THR A 297 -0.34 -0.15 36.60
CA THR A 297 -0.09 0.77 37.72
C THR A 297 -1.01 0.46 38.91
N ALA A 298 -2.28 0.10 38.67
CA ALA A 298 -3.24 -0.21 39.73
C ALA A 298 -2.97 -1.55 40.44
N LEU A 299 -2.42 -2.54 39.72
CA LEU A 299 -2.16 -3.88 40.26
C LEU A 299 -0.70 -4.11 40.63
N ASN A 300 0.22 -3.26 40.17
CA ASN A 300 1.66 -3.36 40.34
C ASN A 300 2.24 -4.73 39.92
N ASN A 301 1.59 -5.40 38.96
CA ASN A 301 1.97 -6.74 38.53
C ASN A 301 1.87 -6.88 37.01
N ARG A 302 2.99 -6.60 36.33
CA ARG A 302 3.09 -6.64 34.86
C ARG A 302 3.00 -8.07 34.31
N THR A 303 3.62 -9.03 35.00
CA THR A 303 3.72 -10.42 34.53
C THR A 303 2.35 -11.09 34.54
N GLU A 304 1.59 -10.94 35.62
CA GLU A 304 0.23 -11.47 35.69
C GLU A 304 -0.69 -10.81 34.66
N TYR A 305 -0.52 -9.51 34.42
CA TYR A 305 -1.25 -8.81 33.36
C TYR A 305 -0.93 -9.40 31.96
N SER A 306 0.34 -9.67 31.65
CA SER A 306 0.70 -10.29 30.37
C SER A 306 0.14 -11.72 30.23
N HIS A 307 0.13 -12.51 31.30
CA HIS A 307 -0.48 -13.84 31.29
C HIS A 307 -2.00 -13.78 31.15
N ALA A 308 -2.66 -12.78 31.75
CA ALA A 308 -4.09 -12.57 31.58
C ALA A 308 -4.46 -12.24 30.12
N LEU A 309 -3.66 -11.40 29.44
CA LEU A 309 -3.86 -11.11 28.02
C LEU A 309 -3.67 -12.36 27.14
N LEU A 310 -2.65 -13.17 27.44
CA LEU A 310 -2.40 -14.42 26.73
C LEU A 310 -3.55 -15.43 26.94
N ALA A 311 -3.99 -15.60 28.19
CA ALA A 311 -5.09 -16.50 28.52
C ALA A 311 -6.41 -16.07 27.87
N ILE A 312 -6.70 -14.76 27.79
CA ILE A 312 -7.84 -14.27 27.00
C ILE A 312 -7.70 -14.64 25.53
N ALA A 313 -6.51 -14.44 24.93
CA ALA A 313 -6.29 -14.77 23.54
C ALA A 313 -6.49 -16.27 23.24
N GLU A 314 -6.03 -17.14 24.14
CA GLU A 314 -6.24 -18.59 24.07
C GLU A 314 -7.72 -18.99 24.24
N LEU A 315 -8.43 -18.36 25.18
CA LEU A 315 -9.87 -18.57 25.37
C LEU A 315 -10.69 -18.09 24.16
N MET A 316 -10.22 -17.07 23.45
CA MET A 316 -10.87 -16.57 22.23
C MET A 316 -10.54 -17.44 21.01
N SER A 317 -9.30 -17.93 20.87
CA SER A 317 -8.89 -18.78 19.74
C SER A 317 -9.63 -20.12 19.74
N THR A 318 -9.84 -20.70 20.92
CA THR A 318 -10.56 -21.97 21.10
C THR A 318 -12.06 -21.89 20.77
N GLN A 319 -12.66 -20.69 20.75
CA GLN A 319 -14.08 -20.49 20.43
C GLN A 319 -14.36 -20.28 18.93
N GLY A 320 -13.34 -20.38 18.07
CA GLY A 320 -13.51 -20.47 16.61
C GLY A 320 -14.13 -19.25 15.92
N LEU A 321 -14.10 -18.08 16.55
CA LEU A 321 -14.74 -16.87 16.01
C LEU A 321 -13.71 -15.86 15.49
N PHE A 322 -13.39 -15.97 14.19
CA PHE A 322 -12.83 -14.85 13.45
C PHE A 322 -13.94 -13.82 13.21
N VAL A 323 -14.05 -12.84 14.11
CA VAL A 323 -14.84 -11.64 13.85
C VAL A 323 -14.11 -10.85 12.76
N LEU A 324 -14.81 -10.56 11.66
CA LEU A 324 -14.40 -9.62 10.63
C LEU A 324 -13.95 -8.30 11.30
N GLY A 325 -12.64 -8.09 11.39
CA GLY A 325 -12.02 -6.92 12.01
C GLY A 325 -11.50 -7.07 13.45
N ALA A 326 -11.44 -8.28 14.02
CA ALA A 326 -10.69 -8.53 15.26
C ALA A 326 -9.18 -8.57 14.97
N ASP A 327 -8.50 -7.47 15.30
CA ASP A 327 -7.10 -7.17 15.05
C ASP A 327 -6.19 -8.09 15.89
N GLY A 328 -5.95 -9.33 15.45
CA GLY A 328 -5.01 -10.28 16.10
C GLY A 328 -3.59 -9.71 16.25
N GLY A 329 -3.19 -8.79 15.36
CA GLY A 329 -1.94 -8.04 15.46
C GLY A 329 -1.90 -7.03 16.62
N SER A 330 -3.05 -6.58 17.14
CA SER A 330 -3.10 -5.62 18.25
C SER A 330 -2.75 -6.25 19.60
N LEU A 331 -3.09 -7.52 19.82
CA LEU A 331 -2.86 -8.21 21.10
C LEU A 331 -1.40 -8.64 21.25
N LEU A 332 -0.81 -9.24 20.21
CA LEU A 332 0.63 -9.57 20.18
C LEU A 332 1.48 -8.32 20.41
N TYR A 333 1.10 -7.22 19.77
CA TYR A 333 1.82 -5.96 19.88
C TYR A 333 1.70 -5.34 21.29
N ARG A 334 0.53 -5.43 21.94
CA ARG A 334 0.36 -5.05 23.35
C ARG A 334 1.28 -5.87 24.25
N VAL A 335 1.34 -7.20 24.09
CA VAL A 335 2.23 -8.07 24.87
C VAL A 335 3.71 -7.73 24.62
N GLN A 336 4.13 -7.54 23.37
CA GLN A 336 5.51 -7.17 23.01
C GLN A 336 5.95 -5.85 23.65
N ARG A 337 5.06 -4.85 23.70
CA ARG A 337 5.32 -3.55 24.35
C ARG A 337 5.56 -3.71 25.86
N LEU A 338 4.84 -4.60 26.54
CA LEU A 338 5.03 -4.83 27.98
C LEU A 338 6.43 -5.35 28.32
N PHE A 339 7.01 -6.14 27.42
CA PHE A 339 8.37 -6.68 27.56
C PHE A 339 9.46 -5.78 26.97
N GLY A 340 9.13 -4.53 26.60
CA GLY A 340 10.11 -3.54 26.15
C GLY A 340 10.64 -3.75 24.73
N LYS A 341 9.98 -4.58 23.90
CA LYS A 341 10.28 -4.65 22.46
C LYS A 341 9.65 -3.45 21.76
N ASN A 342 10.47 -2.72 21.00
CA ASN A 342 10.06 -1.53 20.27
C ASN A 342 9.13 -1.86 19.10
N ASP A 343 8.35 -0.84 18.73
CA ASP A 343 7.28 -0.85 17.74
C ASP A 343 7.76 -1.13 16.30
N PRO A 344 7.47 -2.30 15.70
CA PRO A 344 7.69 -2.51 14.26
C PRO A 344 6.58 -1.87 13.40
N ALA A 345 5.44 -1.49 14.01
CA ALA A 345 4.21 -1.16 13.29
C ALA A 345 4.02 0.34 13.01
N ASN A 346 5.00 1.20 13.35
CA ASN A 346 4.96 2.63 13.02
C ASN A 346 6.00 3.10 11.99
N ASP A 347 6.75 2.19 11.37
CA ASP A 347 7.91 2.60 10.57
C ASP A 347 7.73 2.69 9.05
N CYS A 348 6.62 2.28 8.45
CA CYS A 348 6.51 2.41 6.98
C CYS A 348 5.14 2.85 6.42
N ARG A 349 4.00 2.31 6.88
CA ARG A 349 2.72 2.49 6.16
C ARG A 349 2.14 3.91 6.14
N ALA A 350 2.33 4.69 7.22
CA ALA A 350 1.77 6.05 7.30
C ALA A 350 2.52 7.05 6.38
N ASN A 351 3.82 6.83 6.17
CA ASN A 351 4.67 7.69 5.34
C ASN A 351 4.28 7.68 3.87
N TYR A 352 3.94 6.51 3.32
CA TYR A 352 3.66 6.37 1.89
C TYR A 352 2.24 6.77 1.49
N VAL A 353 1.28 6.84 2.43
CA VAL A 353 -0.09 7.28 2.14
C VAL A 353 -0.27 8.77 2.45
N LEU A 354 0.29 9.26 3.55
CA LEU A 354 0.12 10.66 3.95
C LEU A 354 0.97 11.62 3.12
N ALA A 355 2.14 11.24 2.61
CA ALA A 355 3.00 12.11 1.80
C ALA A 355 2.44 12.44 0.40
N PRO A 356 1.97 11.48 -0.43
CA PRO A 356 1.34 11.81 -1.70
C PRO A 356 -0.04 12.46 -1.52
N LEU A 357 -0.80 12.09 -0.47
CA LEU A 357 -2.02 12.82 -0.11
C LEU A 357 -1.70 14.25 0.32
N LEU A 358 -0.62 14.49 1.07
CA LEU A 358 -0.15 15.82 1.43
C LEU A 358 0.17 16.62 0.17
N LEU A 359 0.95 16.09 -0.77
CA LEU A 359 1.30 16.78 -2.02
C LEU A 359 0.07 17.09 -2.90
N LEU A 360 -0.86 16.13 -3.02
CA LEU A 360 -2.14 16.33 -3.72
C LEU A 360 -3.00 17.38 -3.01
N SER A 361 -3.06 17.32 -1.67
CA SER A 361 -3.82 18.25 -0.84
C SER A 361 -3.23 19.65 -0.81
N LEU A 362 -1.90 19.77 -0.86
CA LEU A 362 -1.18 21.04 -0.92
C LEU A 362 -1.40 21.68 -2.29
N GLY A 363 -1.44 20.88 -3.36
CA GLY A 363 -1.92 21.31 -4.68
C GLY A 363 -3.36 21.81 -4.65
N ILE A 364 -4.29 21.08 -4.04
CA ILE A 364 -5.69 21.53 -3.91
C ILE A 364 -5.79 22.79 -3.03
N ALA A 365 -4.99 22.92 -1.97
CA ALA A 365 -4.99 24.07 -1.06
C ALA A 365 -4.41 25.34 -1.70
N THR A 366 -3.36 25.24 -2.53
CA THR A 366 -2.84 26.37 -3.31
C THR A 366 -3.82 26.78 -4.42
N LEU A 367 -4.58 25.83 -4.98
CA LEU A 367 -5.56 26.05 -6.05
C LEU A 367 -6.91 26.61 -5.55
N VAL A 368 -7.33 26.26 -4.33
CA VAL A 368 -8.60 26.72 -3.72
C VAL A 368 -8.39 27.98 -2.85
N GLY A 369 -7.17 28.46 -2.70
CA GLY A 369 -6.86 29.79 -2.18
C GLY A 369 -6.57 29.82 -0.68
N ILE A 370 -5.31 29.58 -0.34
CA ILE A 370 -4.72 30.14 0.87
C ILE A 370 -3.95 31.39 0.43
N ASP A 371 -4.43 32.58 0.80
CA ASP A 371 -3.65 33.80 0.71
C ASP A 371 -2.51 33.73 1.75
N SER A 372 -1.39 33.11 1.38
CA SER A 372 -0.16 33.18 2.16
C SER A 372 0.89 33.97 1.38
N ARG A 373 1.18 35.17 1.89
CA ARG A 373 2.27 36.05 1.44
C ARG A 373 3.59 35.29 1.39
N SER A 374 4.23 35.30 0.22
CA SER A 374 5.48 34.60 -0.08
C SER A 374 6.66 35.03 0.79
N ALA A 375 7.52 34.06 1.13
CA ALA A 375 8.92 34.29 1.48
C ALA A 375 9.79 33.45 0.53
N THR A 376 10.55 34.14 -0.32
CA THR A 376 11.47 33.58 -1.32
C THR A 376 12.85 33.39 -0.69
N MET A 377 13.53 32.27 -0.96
CA MET A 377 14.99 32.21 -0.91
C MET A 377 15.52 31.61 -2.21
N ALA A 378 16.51 32.31 -2.77
CA ALA A 378 17.20 32.00 -4.00
C ALA A 378 18.33 30.98 -3.77
N ALA A 379 18.57 30.11 -4.75
CA ALA A 379 19.82 29.38 -4.89
C ALA A 379 20.30 29.47 -6.34
N VAL A 380 21.58 29.86 -6.47
CA VAL A 380 22.34 30.14 -7.68
C VAL A 380 23.00 28.86 -8.18
N ILE A 381 22.99 28.63 -9.50
CA ILE A 381 23.80 27.62 -10.20
C ILE A 381 24.83 28.37 -11.06
N PRO A 382 26.04 27.81 -11.26
CA PRO A 382 26.57 27.79 -12.64
C PRO A 382 27.30 26.47 -13.03
N GLN A 383 27.34 26.26 -14.34
CA GLN A 383 28.14 25.37 -15.22
C GLN A 383 28.37 26.19 -16.53
N PRO A 384 29.20 25.83 -17.53
CA PRO A 384 30.11 24.67 -17.73
C PRO A 384 31.48 25.07 -18.38
N ASP A 385 32.21 24.09 -18.96
CA ASP A 385 33.15 24.11 -20.13
C ASP A 385 34.51 23.43 -19.80
N ASP A 386 35.23 22.66 -20.63
CA ASP A 386 35.11 22.02 -21.97
C ASP A 386 36.39 21.13 -22.16
N VAL A 387 36.47 20.36 -23.26
CA VAL A 387 37.68 19.97 -24.05
C VAL A 387 38.07 18.47 -24.16
N THR A 388 37.55 17.85 -25.24
CA THR A 388 38.10 16.98 -26.33
C THR A 388 39.22 15.92 -26.18
N LYS A 389 38.96 14.71 -26.77
CA LYS A 389 39.69 13.83 -27.76
C LYS A 389 41.24 13.66 -27.63
N ARG A 390 41.96 12.56 -27.94
CA ARG A 390 41.91 11.37 -28.86
C ARG A 390 43.19 10.54 -28.52
N ASP A 391 43.29 9.20 -28.58
CA ASP A 391 43.82 8.35 -29.69
C ASP A 391 44.28 6.98 -29.11
N GLU A 392 44.27 5.92 -29.94
CA GLU A 392 44.77 4.53 -29.77
C GLU A 392 45.83 4.25 -30.88
N PRO A 393 46.51 3.08 -31.03
CA PRO A 393 46.87 1.94 -30.14
C PRO A 393 48.33 1.39 -30.38
N ASN A 394 48.58 0.11 -30.04
CA ASN A 394 49.73 -0.82 -30.30
C ASN A 394 50.82 -0.93 -29.21
N ASP A 395 51.48 -2.08 -28.95
CA ASP A 395 51.29 -3.54 -29.16
C ASP A 395 52.39 -4.26 -28.33
N ASP A 396 52.26 -5.58 -28.15
CA ASP A 396 53.31 -6.57 -27.80
C ASP A 396 53.94 -6.59 -26.37
N ASN A 397 53.75 -7.69 -25.63
CA ASN A 397 54.56 -8.93 -25.79
C ASN A 397 54.34 -9.96 -24.65
N GLU A 398 54.50 -11.23 -25.02
CA GLU A 398 54.28 -12.50 -24.31
C GLU A 398 55.20 -12.77 -23.09
N ASN A 399 54.72 -13.57 -22.12
CA ASN A 399 55.13 -14.98 -21.96
C ASN A 399 54.60 -15.65 -20.68
N GLY A 400 54.25 -16.95 -20.78
CA GLY A 400 54.61 -17.91 -19.71
C GLY A 400 53.57 -18.91 -19.20
N LYS A 401 53.46 -20.04 -19.91
CA LYS A 401 53.22 -21.43 -19.40
C LYS A 401 51.86 -21.79 -18.77
N SER A 402 51.06 -22.55 -19.54
CA SER A 402 50.01 -23.43 -19.02
C SER A 402 50.44 -24.90 -19.20
N SER A 403 50.54 -25.62 -18.09
CA SER A 403 50.61 -27.07 -18.02
C SER A 403 49.19 -27.64 -18.04
N THR A 404 48.94 -28.53 -18.99
CA THR A 404 47.73 -29.32 -19.19
C THR A 404 47.35 -30.17 -17.97
N GLN A 405 46.12 -30.04 -17.50
CA GLN A 405 45.40 -31.09 -16.76
C GLN A 405 43.89 -31.04 -17.08
N ASP A 406 43.31 -32.23 -17.24
CA ASP A 406 41.96 -32.56 -17.72
C ASP A 406 40.83 -31.62 -17.28
N SER A 407 40.16 -30.99 -18.24
CA SER A 407 38.79 -30.48 -18.06
C SER A 407 37.90 -31.06 -19.15
N ARG A 408 36.80 -31.73 -18.76
CA ARG A 408 35.73 -32.03 -19.71
C ARG A 408 35.20 -30.69 -20.25
N PRO A 409 35.04 -30.53 -21.57
CA PRO A 409 34.45 -29.31 -22.11
C PRO A 409 33.04 -29.12 -21.53
N ALA A 410 32.74 -27.91 -21.06
CA ALA A 410 31.41 -27.58 -20.57
C ALA A 410 30.36 -27.82 -21.67
N PRO A 411 29.15 -28.32 -21.34
CA PRO A 411 28.09 -28.52 -22.32
C PRO A 411 27.70 -27.20 -23.00
N ALA A 412 27.15 -27.28 -24.21
CA ALA A 412 26.68 -26.09 -24.93
C ALA A 412 25.54 -25.38 -24.17
N MET A 413 25.50 -24.05 -24.29
CA MET A 413 24.39 -23.22 -23.79
C MET A 413 23.11 -23.52 -24.57
N ALA A 414 21.96 -23.40 -23.92
CA ALA A 414 20.66 -23.52 -24.56
C ALA A 414 20.30 -22.20 -25.27
N VAL A 415 20.44 -22.17 -26.58
CA VAL A 415 20.12 -21.00 -27.41
C VAL A 415 18.70 -21.15 -27.96
N ALA A 416 17.80 -20.24 -27.60
CA ALA A 416 16.42 -20.25 -28.12
C ALA A 416 16.38 -19.83 -29.61
N PRO A 417 15.48 -20.40 -30.44
CA PRO A 417 14.38 -21.28 -30.05
C PRO A 417 14.74 -22.79 -30.03
N PHE A 418 14.12 -23.53 -29.12
CA PHE A 418 14.23 -24.99 -29.02
C PHE A 418 12.91 -25.64 -28.55
N ASP A 419 12.74 -26.93 -28.84
CA ASP A 419 11.55 -27.70 -28.45
C ASP A 419 11.69 -28.41 -27.08
N ALA A 420 10.62 -29.07 -26.63
CA ALA A 420 10.60 -29.78 -25.34
C ALA A 420 11.60 -30.95 -25.27
N VAL A 421 11.95 -31.57 -26.40
CA VAL A 421 12.92 -32.68 -26.44
C VAL A 421 14.32 -32.12 -26.24
N GLN A 422 14.66 -31.06 -26.97
CA GLN A 422 15.92 -30.33 -26.85
C GLN A 422 16.08 -29.73 -25.45
N ALA A 423 15.02 -29.17 -24.87
CA ALA A 423 15.01 -28.70 -23.48
C ALA A 423 15.48 -29.80 -22.51
N LYS A 424 14.88 -30.99 -22.55
CA LYS A 424 15.29 -32.10 -21.69
C LYS A 424 16.73 -32.56 -21.95
N VAL A 425 17.20 -32.52 -23.20
CA VAL A 425 18.60 -32.83 -23.54
C VAL A 425 19.55 -31.83 -22.88
N HIS A 426 19.25 -30.53 -22.94
CA HIS A 426 20.07 -29.51 -22.29
C HIS A 426 20.05 -29.64 -20.76
N GLN A 427 18.88 -29.86 -20.14
CA GLN A 427 18.78 -30.09 -18.69
C GLN A 427 19.60 -31.30 -18.26
N LYS A 428 19.49 -32.41 -18.99
CA LYS A 428 20.23 -33.64 -18.69
C LYS A 428 21.74 -33.43 -18.83
N ALA A 429 22.20 -32.81 -19.91
CA ALA A 429 23.62 -32.56 -20.14
C ALA A 429 24.24 -31.68 -19.05
N TRP A 430 23.53 -30.64 -18.60
CA TRP A 430 24.00 -29.77 -17.53
C TRP A 430 23.88 -30.40 -16.13
N ALA A 431 22.83 -31.19 -15.88
CA ALA A 431 22.71 -31.97 -14.64
C ALA A 431 23.89 -32.97 -14.49
N GLU A 432 24.22 -33.70 -15.56
CA GLU A 432 25.37 -34.61 -15.59
C GLU A 432 26.72 -33.88 -15.41
N ASN A 433 26.87 -32.68 -16.00
CA ASN A 433 28.08 -31.86 -15.83
C ASN A 433 28.25 -31.36 -14.39
N LEU A 434 27.16 -30.98 -13.73
CA LEU A 434 27.15 -30.52 -12.34
C LEU A 434 27.19 -31.68 -11.32
N GLY A 435 27.00 -32.93 -11.75
CA GLY A 435 26.90 -34.09 -10.85
C GLY A 435 25.63 -34.10 -10.02
N VAL A 436 24.55 -33.48 -10.52
CA VAL A 436 23.25 -33.35 -9.84
C VAL A 436 22.15 -34.03 -10.65
N THR A 437 20.98 -34.23 -10.05
CA THR A 437 19.78 -34.69 -10.75
C THR A 437 19.12 -33.54 -11.51
N MET A 438 18.23 -33.83 -12.48
CA MET A 438 17.49 -32.76 -13.17
C MET A 438 16.48 -32.05 -12.27
N GLU A 439 15.97 -32.77 -11.27
CA GLU A 439 15.03 -32.28 -10.27
C GLU A 439 15.60 -32.49 -8.87
N LEU A 440 15.36 -31.54 -7.98
CA LEU A 440 15.74 -31.58 -6.58
C LEU A 440 14.50 -31.34 -5.72
N THR A 441 14.34 -32.11 -4.64
CA THR A 441 13.36 -31.82 -3.58
C THR A 441 14.10 -31.43 -2.31
N ASN A 442 13.75 -30.30 -1.70
CA ASN A 442 14.39 -29.82 -0.47
C ASN A 442 13.70 -30.35 0.80
N SER A 443 14.11 -29.87 1.98
CA SER A 443 13.57 -30.33 3.28
C SER A 443 12.11 -29.99 3.55
N ILE A 444 11.50 -29.08 2.79
CA ILE A 444 10.09 -28.66 2.90
C ILE A 444 9.26 -29.11 1.69
N GLU A 445 9.72 -30.16 0.99
CA GLU A 445 9.04 -30.75 -0.16
C GLU A 445 8.87 -29.82 -1.38
N MET A 446 9.66 -28.73 -1.46
CA MET A 446 9.71 -27.91 -2.67
C MET A 446 10.53 -28.60 -3.75
N LYS A 447 9.95 -28.70 -4.95
CA LYS A 447 10.61 -29.23 -6.14
C LYS A 447 11.28 -28.10 -6.93
N PHE A 448 12.51 -28.32 -7.36
CA PHE A 448 13.30 -27.42 -8.19
C PHE A 448 13.74 -28.12 -9.46
N ALA A 449 13.71 -27.41 -10.58
CA ALA A 449 14.29 -27.85 -11.84
C ALA A 449 15.60 -27.09 -12.10
N VAL A 450 16.63 -27.81 -12.56
CA VAL A 450 17.87 -27.17 -13.05
C VAL A 450 17.64 -26.61 -14.44
N LEU A 451 17.99 -25.34 -14.64
CA LEU A 451 17.98 -24.67 -15.93
C LEU A 451 19.41 -24.44 -16.41
N PRO A 452 19.72 -24.78 -17.66
CA PRO A 452 21.05 -24.59 -18.23
C PRO A 452 21.31 -23.10 -18.51
N PRO A 453 22.59 -22.67 -18.57
CA PRO A 453 22.97 -21.42 -19.22
C PRO A 453 22.36 -21.33 -20.61
N GLY A 454 21.96 -20.14 -21.02
CA GLY A 454 21.26 -19.97 -22.27
C GLY A 454 21.24 -18.55 -22.78
N GLU A 455 20.90 -18.41 -24.06
CA GLU A 455 20.67 -17.14 -24.72
C GLU A 455 19.25 -17.10 -25.26
N PHE A 456 18.54 -16.01 -25.00
CA PHE A 456 17.17 -15.81 -25.49
C PHE A 456 16.88 -14.33 -25.73
N THR A 457 15.86 -14.06 -26.55
CA THR A 457 15.33 -12.71 -26.75
C THR A 457 14.29 -12.41 -25.68
N MET A 458 14.58 -11.43 -24.82
CA MET A 458 13.70 -10.94 -23.77
C MET A 458 12.84 -9.77 -24.30
N GLY A 459 11.58 -9.69 -23.90
CA GLY A 459 10.60 -8.69 -24.39
C GLY A 459 9.74 -9.18 -25.57
N SER A 460 8.88 -8.32 -26.12
CA SER A 460 7.89 -8.67 -27.15
C SER A 460 8.09 -7.93 -28.49
N PRO A 461 7.88 -8.61 -29.63
CA PRO A 461 7.98 -7.99 -30.95
C PRO A 461 6.87 -6.97 -31.17
N GLU A 462 7.05 -6.07 -32.14
CA GLU A 462 6.08 -4.99 -32.36
C GLU A 462 4.69 -5.43 -32.79
N SER A 463 4.61 -6.62 -33.38
CA SER A 463 3.38 -7.25 -33.84
C SER A 463 2.65 -8.04 -32.76
N GLU A 464 3.21 -8.21 -31.55
CA GLU A 464 2.56 -8.99 -30.49
C GLU A 464 1.32 -8.28 -29.96
N VAL A 465 0.18 -8.98 -30.00
CA VAL A 465 -1.10 -8.45 -29.54
C VAL A 465 -1.08 -8.29 -28.02
N GLY A 466 -1.47 -7.12 -27.53
CA GLY A 466 -1.53 -6.83 -26.10
C GLY A 466 -0.21 -6.34 -25.49
N ARG A 467 0.84 -6.11 -26.30
CA ARG A 467 2.13 -5.60 -25.82
C ARG A 467 2.07 -4.19 -25.23
N TYR A 468 2.91 -3.93 -24.23
CA TYR A 468 3.23 -2.59 -23.74
C TYR A 468 4.50 -2.02 -24.39
N ARG A 469 4.64 -0.68 -24.38
CA ARG A 469 5.78 0.02 -25.04
C ARG A 469 7.14 -0.25 -24.39
N GLU A 470 7.14 -0.70 -23.15
CA GLU A 470 8.35 -0.93 -22.34
C GLU A 470 8.91 -2.36 -22.48
N GLU A 471 8.22 -3.24 -23.19
CA GLU A 471 8.62 -4.63 -23.46
C GLU A 471 9.58 -4.75 -24.64
N LYS A 472 10.57 -3.85 -24.76
CA LYS A 472 11.48 -3.81 -25.92
C LYS A 472 12.33 -5.08 -26.03
N GLN A 473 12.42 -5.63 -27.23
CA GLN A 473 13.26 -6.80 -27.49
C GLN A 473 14.75 -6.49 -27.39
N HIS A 474 15.47 -7.35 -26.67
CA HIS A 474 16.93 -7.34 -26.57
C HIS A 474 17.45 -8.76 -26.27
N SER A 475 18.71 -9.04 -26.62
CA SER A 475 19.33 -10.35 -26.34
C SER A 475 19.80 -10.42 -24.89
N VAL A 476 19.52 -11.53 -24.22
CA VAL A 476 19.96 -11.80 -22.85
C VAL A 476 20.69 -13.14 -22.79
N THR A 477 21.87 -13.12 -22.17
CA THR A 477 22.68 -14.31 -21.91
C THR A 477 22.71 -14.60 -20.40
N LEU A 478 22.26 -15.79 -20.00
CA LEU A 478 22.44 -16.34 -18.67
C LEU A 478 23.65 -17.27 -18.69
N THR A 479 24.72 -16.92 -17.98
CA THR A 479 26.03 -17.59 -18.15
C THR A 479 26.23 -18.80 -17.25
N ALA A 480 25.35 -19.00 -16.26
CA ALA A 480 25.49 -20.06 -15.26
C ALA A 480 24.17 -20.82 -15.11
N PRO A 481 24.23 -22.14 -14.85
CA PRO A 481 23.03 -22.88 -14.51
C PRO A 481 22.50 -22.42 -13.16
N PHE A 482 21.18 -22.43 -13.03
CA PHE A 482 20.49 -22.10 -11.79
C PHE A 482 19.32 -23.04 -11.59
N TRP A 483 18.86 -23.13 -10.35
CA TRP A 483 17.68 -23.89 -10.00
C TRP A 483 16.51 -22.94 -9.83
N ILE A 484 15.32 -23.34 -10.27
CA ILE A 484 14.10 -22.58 -10.03
C ILE A 484 13.00 -23.52 -9.56
N GLY A 485 12.15 -23.01 -8.65
CA GLY A 485 11.00 -23.74 -8.15
C GLY A 485 10.11 -24.15 -9.32
N VAL A 486 9.73 -25.43 -9.34
CA VAL A 486 8.83 -26.00 -10.35
C VAL A 486 7.43 -25.37 -10.25
N HIS A 487 7.04 -24.99 -9.04
CA HIS A 487 5.78 -24.34 -8.70
C HIS A 487 6.02 -23.00 -7.99
N GLU A 488 4.99 -22.18 -7.92
CA GLU A 488 4.88 -21.09 -6.96
C GLU A 488 5.02 -21.63 -5.52
N VAL A 489 5.49 -20.80 -4.58
CA VAL A 489 5.56 -21.21 -3.17
C VAL A 489 4.16 -21.46 -2.64
N THR A 490 3.90 -22.66 -2.12
CA THR A 490 2.58 -23.01 -1.57
C THR A 490 2.36 -22.42 -0.19
N GLN A 491 1.10 -22.29 0.22
CA GLN A 491 0.74 -21.85 1.57
C GLN A 491 1.31 -22.74 2.66
N PHE A 492 1.30 -24.07 2.44
CA PHE A 492 1.89 -25.02 3.38
C PHE A 492 3.41 -24.81 3.55
N GLN A 493 4.14 -24.66 2.44
CA GLN A 493 5.59 -24.40 2.47
C GLN A 493 5.91 -23.07 3.14
N TYR A 494 5.13 -22.02 2.85
CA TYR A 494 5.30 -20.71 3.45
C TYR A 494 5.10 -20.75 4.97
N GLU A 495 4.02 -21.38 5.42
CA GLU A 495 3.68 -21.52 6.84
C GLU A 495 4.74 -22.34 7.60
N GLN A 496 5.31 -23.38 6.99
CA GLN A 496 6.39 -24.16 7.61
C GLN A 496 7.66 -23.35 7.90
N VAL A 497 8.00 -22.38 7.04
CA VAL A 497 9.24 -21.59 7.17
C VAL A 497 9.01 -20.31 7.97
N VAL A 498 7.90 -19.62 7.73
CA VAL A 498 7.63 -18.30 8.31
C VAL A 498 6.79 -18.39 9.59
N GLY A 499 5.96 -19.42 9.73
CA GLY A 499 5.09 -19.64 10.88
C GLY A 499 3.75 -18.90 10.84
N ASP A 500 3.40 -18.30 9.71
CA ASP A 500 2.13 -17.61 9.46
C ASP A 500 1.68 -17.85 8.01
N ASN A 501 0.39 -17.66 7.72
CA ASN A 501 -0.19 -17.78 6.39
C ASN A 501 -1.06 -16.54 6.08
N PRO A 502 -0.52 -15.55 5.35
CA PRO A 502 -1.21 -14.29 5.07
C PRO A 502 -2.26 -14.37 3.96
N SER A 503 -2.39 -15.50 3.27
CA SER A 503 -3.22 -15.63 2.07
C SER A 503 -4.71 -15.42 2.34
N GLU A 504 -5.39 -14.68 1.47
CA GLU A 504 -6.83 -14.49 1.49
C GLU A 504 -7.59 -15.79 1.12
N TYR A 505 -7.11 -16.51 0.09
CA TYR A 505 -7.75 -17.71 -0.43
C TYR A 505 -7.06 -18.97 0.10
N LYS A 506 -7.65 -19.60 1.12
CA LYS A 506 -7.02 -20.72 1.81
C LYS A 506 -7.01 -22.02 1.01
N GLY A 507 -5.84 -22.66 0.98
CA GLY A 507 -5.62 -24.02 0.46
C GLY A 507 -4.15 -24.41 0.64
N ALA A 508 -3.85 -25.56 1.24
CA ALA A 508 -2.47 -25.95 1.56
C ALA A 508 -1.56 -25.97 0.32
N ASP A 509 -2.08 -26.51 -0.78
CA ASP A 509 -1.38 -26.62 -2.08
C ASP A 509 -1.60 -25.40 -2.99
N ASN A 510 -2.39 -24.41 -2.56
CA ASN A 510 -2.54 -23.16 -3.29
C ASN A 510 -1.27 -22.32 -3.13
N PRO A 511 -0.94 -21.44 -4.09
CA PRO A 511 0.15 -20.49 -3.93
C PRO A 511 -0.13 -19.59 -2.73
N VAL A 512 0.94 -19.24 -2.01
CA VAL A 512 0.89 -18.17 -1.02
C VAL A 512 0.71 -16.86 -1.76
N GLU A 513 -0.34 -16.14 -1.40
CA GLU A 513 -0.58 -14.77 -1.85
C GLU A 513 -0.76 -13.81 -0.68
N THR A 514 -0.93 -12.51 -0.99
CA THR A 514 -0.94 -11.41 0.00
C THR A 514 0.42 -11.24 0.69
N VAL A 515 1.50 -11.61 -0.02
CA VAL A 515 2.89 -11.44 0.41
C VAL A 515 3.55 -10.29 -0.34
N SER A 516 4.27 -9.44 0.40
CA SER A 516 5.11 -8.38 -0.18
C SER A 516 6.43 -8.95 -0.69
N TRP A 517 7.15 -8.19 -1.50
CA TRP A 517 8.50 -8.56 -1.94
C TRP A 517 9.44 -8.78 -0.73
N THR A 518 9.31 -7.94 0.31
CA THR A 518 10.10 -8.10 1.54
C THR A 518 9.82 -9.40 2.27
N ASP A 519 8.56 -9.85 2.32
CA ASP A 519 8.25 -11.14 2.96
C ASP A 519 8.73 -12.32 2.12
N ALA A 520 8.70 -12.19 0.79
CA ALA A 520 9.21 -13.20 -0.13
C ALA A 520 10.75 -13.36 0.01
N VAL A 521 11.47 -12.25 0.18
CA VAL A 521 12.90 -12.27 0.51
C VAL A 521 13.14 -12.86 1.90
N GLU A 522 12.35 -12.47 2.91
CA GLU A 522 12.45 -13.03 4.27
C GLU A 522 12.24 -14.56 4.26
N PHE A 523 11.27 -15.06 3.48
CA PHE A 523 11.08 -16.49 3.28
C PHE A 523 12.34 -17.15 2.71
N CYS A 524 12.95 -16.57 1.66
CA CYS A 524 14.17 -17.10 1.07
C CYS A 524 15.35 -17.13 2.06
N GLU A 525 15.51 -16.08 2.87
CA GLU A 525 16.53 -15.98 3.90
C GLU A 525 16.33 -17.02 5.01
N LYS A 526 15.10 -17.16 5.52
CA LYS A 526 14.74 -18.16 6.53
C LYS A 526 14.92 -19.58 6.02
N LEU A 527 14.50 -19.86 4.78
CA LEU A 527 14.68 -21.17 4.14
C LEU A 527 16.17 -21.50 4.00
N SER A 528 17.00 -20.54 3.59
CA SER A 528 18.46 -20.70 3.51
C SER A 528 19.11 -20.90 4.89
N ALA A 529 18.51 -20.34 5.95
CA ALA A 529 19.00 -20.45 7.31
C ALA A 529 18.65 -21.78 8.00
N LEU A 530 17.75 -22.59 7.43
CA LEU A 530 17.41 -23.89 8.00
C LEU A 530 18.65 -24.80 8.09
N PRO A 531 18.88 -25.52 9.21
CA PRO A 531 20.09 -26.32 9.39
C PRO A 531 20.36 -27.33 8.27
N VAL A 532 19.31 -27.99 7.76
CA VAL A 532 19.39 -28.98 6.67
C VAL A 532 19.80 -28.33 5.35
N GLU A 533 19.28 -27.13 5.07
CA GLU A 533 19.56 -26.38 3.85
C GLU A 533 20.96 -25.78 3.87
N ARG A 534 21.34 -25.19 4.99
CA ARG A 534 22.69 -24.65 5.22
C ARG A 534 23.76 -25.74 5.16
N ALA A 535 23.51 -26.91 5.74
CA ALA A 535 24.43 -28.05 5.66
C ALA A 535 24.62 -28.57 4.22
N ALA A 536 23.58 -28.44 3.40
CA ALA A 536 23.66 -28.76 1.97
C ALA A 536 24.22 -27.62 1.11
N GLY A 537 24.61 -26.49 1.70
CA GLY A 537 25.13 -25.33 0.98
C GLY A 537 24.09 -24.67 0.06
N ARG A 538 22.79 -24.80 0.35
CA ARG A 538 21.72 -24.25 -0.50
C ARG A 538 21.37 -22.83 -0.09
N VAL A 539 21.40 -21.92 -1.06
CA VAL A 539 21.05 -20.50 -0.87
C VAL A 539 19.91 -20.15 -1.81
N TYR A 540 18.78 -19.79 -1.22
CA TYR A 540 17.54 -19.45 -1.88
C TYR A 540 17.41 -17.93 -2.04
N ARG A 541 16.84 -17.51 -3.16
CA ARG A 541 16.58 -16.10 -3.50
C ARG A 541 15.38 -16.01 -4.44
N LEU A 542 14.90 -14.79 -4.68
CA LEU A 542 13.99 -14.55 -5.80
C LEU A 542 14.74 -14.70 -7.14
N PRO A 543 14.07 -15.19 -8.20
CA PRO A 543 14.64 -15.20 -9.55
C PRO A 543 14.89 -13.76 -10.01
N THR A 544 15.90 -13.58 -10.86
CA THR A 544 15.97 -12.33 -11.62
C THR A 544 14.84 -12.29 -12.64
N GLU A 545 14.49 -11.10 -13.10
CA GLU A 545 13.46 -10.95 -14.12
C GLU A 545 13.84 -11.72 -15.40
N ALA A 546 15.11 -11.68 -15.79
CA ALA A 546 15.61 -12.43 -16.94
C ALA A 546 15.56 -13.95 -16.72
N GLU A 547 15.94 -14.43 -15.54
CA GLU A 547 15.81 -15.85 -15.18
C GLU A 547 14.34 -16.29 -15.22
N TRP A 548 13.43 -15.44 -14.74
CA TRP A 548 12.00 -15.71 -14.77
C TRP A 548 11.46 -15.79 -16.20
N GLU A 549 11.78 -14.84 -17.07
CA GLU A 549 11.29 -14.86 -18.47
C GLU A 549 11.90 -16.02 -19.27
N TYR A 550 13.18 -16.33 -19.06
CA TYR A 550 13.82 -17.50 -19.64
C TYR A 550 13.13 -18.81 -19.22
N ALA A 551 12.82 -18.93 -17.93
CA ALA A 551 12.06 -20.06 -17.38
C ALA A 551 10.64 -20.12 -17.95
N CYS A 552 9.98 -18.97 -18.12
CA CYS A 552 8.61 -18.86 -18.64
C CYS A 552 8.53 -19.32 -20.10
N ARG A 553 9.40 -18.75 -20.95
CA ARG A 553 9.43 -19.00 -22.41
C ARG A 553 9.80 -20.42 -22.77
N ALA A 554 10.68 -21.05 -21.99
CA ALA A 554 11.11 -22.43 -22.19
C ALA A 554 11.52 -22.76 -23.64
N GLY A 555 12.28 -21.86 -24.26
CA GLY A 555 12.77 -22.01 -25.64
C GLY A 555 11.85 -21.44 -26.71
N THR A 556 10.68 -20.92 -26.37
CA THR A 556 9.78 -20.28 -27.33
C THR A 556 10.05 -18.78 -27.46
N THR A 557 9.74 -18.22 -28.63
CA THR A 557 9.77 -16.77 -28.91
C THR A 557 8.36 -16.16 -28.97
N THR A 558 7.35 -16.93 -28.58
CA THR A 558 5.93 -16.61 -28.66
C THR A 558 5.44 -15.86 -27.42
N ALA A 559 4.20 -15.37 -27.48
CA ALA A 559 3.56 -14.65 -26.37
C ALA A 559 3.35 -15.56 -25.14
N TYR A 560 3.01 -16.83 -25.35
CA TYR A 560 2.91 -17.86 -24.32
C TYR A 560 3.84 -19.03 -24.64
N SER A 561 4.20 -19.85 -23.66
CA SER A 561 5.00 -21.08 -23.87
C SER A 561 4.28 -22.13 -24.72
N CYS A 562 2.95 -22.06 -24.82
CA CYS A 562 2.13 -22.89 -25.71
C CYS A 562 1.98 -22.31 -27.13
N GLY A 563 2.44 -21.09 -27.38
CA GLY A 563 2.33 -20.42 -28.68
C GLY A 563 1.74 -19.01 -28.59
N ASN A 564 1.20 -18.51 -29.70
CA ASN A 564 0.58 -17.18 -29.78
C ASN A 564 -0.97 -17.22 -29.65
N ASP A 565 -1.57 -18.41 -29.67
CA ASP A 565 -3.02 -18.55 -29.60
C ASP A 565 -3.52 -18.58 -28.15
N LYS A 566 -4.30 -17.55 -27.78
CA LYS A 566 -4.96 -17.43 -26.47
C LYS A 566 -5.89 -18.61 -26.16
N SER A 567 -6.43 -19.29 -27.17
CA SER A 567 -7.36 -20.41 -26.95
C SER A 567 -6.72 -21.60 -26.22
N GLN A 568 -5.41 -21.81 -26.42
CA GLN A 568 -4.64 -22.90 -25.83
C GLN A 568 -4.18 -22.61 -24.41
N LEU A 569 -4.17 -21.33 -24.01
CA LEU A 569 -3.71 -20.89 -22.69
C LEU A 569 -4.51 -21.55 -21.54
N GLY A 570 -5.78 -21.89 -21.80
CA GLY A 570 -6.66 -22.56 -20.84
C GLY A 570 -6.13 -23.88 -20.27
N GLU A 571 -5.25 -24.56 -20.99
CA GLU A 571 -4.62 -25.82 -20.58
C GLU A 571 -3.37 -25.61 -19.71
N TYR A 572 -2.77 -24.42 -19.77
CA TYR A 572 -1.49 -24.07 -19.14
C TYR A 572 -1.64 -23.11 -17.95
N ALA A 573 -2.75 -22.38 -17.83
CA ALA A 573 -2.89 -21.32 -16.84
C ALA A 573 -4.29 -21.20 -16.24
N TRP A 574 -4.36 -20.56 -15.07
CA TRP A 574 -5.59 -20.05 -14.45
C TRP A 574 -5.64 -18.53 -14.57
N PHE A 575 -6.66 -18.00 -15.24
CA PHE A 575 -6.84 -16.57 -15.54
C PHE A 575 -8.35 -16.23 -15.63
N VAL A 576 -8.75 -14.97 -15.88
CA VAL A 576 -10.17 -14.54 -15.73
C VAL A 576 -11.19 -15.39 -16.48
N GLU A 577 -10.85 -15.90 -17.66
CA GLU A 577 -11.77 -16.66 -18.50
C GLU A 577 -12.02 -18.10 -18.03
N ASN A 578 -11.14 -18.71 -17.22
CA ASN A 578 -11.26 -20.14 -16.84
C ASN A 578 -11.20 -20.43 -15.34
N ARG A 579 -11.32 -19.41 -14.48
CA ARG A 579 -11.17 -19.51 -13.01
C ARG A 579 -12.47 -19.60 -12.21
N ALA A 580 -12.37 -20.01 -10.95
CA ALA A 580 -13.45 -19.94 -9.95
C ALA A 580 -13.43 -18.66 -9.07
N ARG A 581 -12.80 -17.57 -9.56
CA ARG A 581 -12.54 -16.31 -8.80
C ARG A 581 -11.72 -16.52 -7.52
N THR A 582 -10.74 -17.42 -7.57
CA THR A 582 -9.84 -17.74 -6.47
C THR A 582 -8.52 -18.31 -7.02
N THR A 583 -7.51 -18.47 -6.16
CA THR A 583 -6.28 -19.21 -6.48
C THR A 583 -6.56 -20.71 -6.54
N HIS A 584 -5.78 -21.42 -7.36
CA HIS A 584 -5.90 -22.86 -7.52
C HIS A 584 -4.62 -23.56 -7.06
N ALA A 585 -4.73 -24.84 -6.73
CA ALA A 585 -3.57 -25.64 -6.35
C ALA A 585 -2.52 -25.64 -7.45
N VAL A 586 -1.26 -25.48 -7.06
CA VAL A 586 -0.14 -25.40 -8.00
C VAL A 586 0.01 -26.69 -8.79
N GLY A 587 0.46 -26.61 -10.04
CA GLY A 587 0.74 -27.77 -10.88
C GLY A 587 -0.50 -28.53 -11.36
N THR A 588 -1.68 -27.90 -11.34
CA THR A 588 -2.95 -28.49 -11.83
C THR A 588 -3.16 -28.30 -13.35
N LYS A 589 -2.29 -27.54 -14.00
CA LYS A 589 -2.26 -27.28 -15.45
C LYS A 589 -1.04 -27.93 -16.11
N LEU A 590 -0.91 -27.82 -17.43
CA LEU A 590 0.27 -28.34 -18.13
C LEU A 590 1.51 -27.48 -17.85
N ALA A 591 2.65 -28.13 -17.67
CA ALA A 591 3.94 -27.47 -17.59
C ALA A 591 4.46 -27.03 -18.97
N ASN A 592 5.36 -26.05 -18.98
CA ASN A 592 6.11 -25.69 -20.18
C ASN A 592 7.24 -26.70 -20.50
N SER A 593 8.01 -26.45 -21.56
CA SER A 593 9.09 -27.33 -22.03
C SER A 593 10.20 -27.60 -21.00
N TRP A 594 10.34 -26.74 -19.98
CA TRP A 594 11.28 -26.95 -18.87
C TRP A 594 10.71 -27.79 -17.73
N GLY A 595 9.41 -28.12 -17.78
CA GLY A 595 8.70 -28.81 -16.70
C GLY A 595 8.25 -27.86 -15.58
N ILE A 596 8.14 -26.55 -15.85
CA ILE A 596 7.73 -25.54 -14.86
C ILE A 596 6.25 -25.20 -15.07
N TYR A 597 5.50 -25.13 -13.98
CA TYR A 597 4.06 -24.93 -13.96
C TYR A 597 3.69 -23.49 -13.62
N ASP A 598 2.47 -23.11 -14.00
CA ASP A 598 1.79 -21.87 -13.61
C ASP A 598 2.50 -20.57 -14.05
N MET A 599 3.45 -20.63 -14.99
CA MET A 599 4.21 -19.47 -15.48
C MET A 599 3.38 -18.42 -16.23
N HIS A 600 2.09 -18.67 -16.47
CA HIS A 600 1.18 -17.79 -17.22
C HIS A 600 -0.14 -17.52 -16.47
N GLY A 601 -0.18 -17.61 -15.14
CA GLY A 601 -1.41 -17.32 -14.39
C GLY A 601 -1.31 -17.73 -12.93
N ASN A 602 -2.46 -18.05 -12.32
CA ASN A 602 -2.59 -18.33 -10.89
C ASN A 602 -2.24 -17.12 -10.01
N VAL A 603 -0.98 -16.86 -9.69
CA VAL A 603 -0.59 -15.61 -9.03
C VAL A 603 0.55 -14.90 -9.77
N TRP A 604 0.58 -13.59 -9.62
CA TRP A 604 1.71 -12.79 -10.06
C TRP A 604 2.91 -13.09 -9.18
N GLU A 605 4.10 -13.10 -9.76
CA GLU A 605 5.31 -13.54 -9.06
C GLU A 605 6.36 -12.44 -8.94
N TRP A 606 6.82 -12.21 -7.70
CA TRP A 606 7.91 -11.27 -7.41
C TRP A 606 9.26 -11.72 -7.98
N CYS A 607 9.97 -10.80 -8.64
CA CYS A 607 11.36 -10.95 -9.07
C CYS A 607 12.30 -10.09 -8.21
N SER A 608 13.61 -10.38 -8.22
CA SER A 608 14.59 -9.58 -7.45
C SER A 608 14.78 -8.14 -7.96
N ASP A 609 14.51 -7.92 -9.24
CA ASP A 609 14.95 -6.76 -10.01
C ASP A 609 14.18 -5.50 -9.64
N LEU A 610 14.86 -4.35 -9.72
CA LEU A 610 14.20 -3.05 -9.70
C LEU A 610 13.52 -2.79 -11.04
N TYR A 611 12.28 -2.33 -10.97
CA TYR A 611 11.50 -2.01 -12.16
C TYR A 611 12.04 -0.74 -12.84
N GLY A 612 12.25 -0.84 -14.15
CA GLY A 612 12.68 0.27 -15.01
C GLY A 612 12.70 -0.12 -16.48
N PRO A 613 12.99 0.84 -17.37
CA PRO A 613 13.03 0.60 -18.81
C PRO A 613 14.17 -0.36 -19.18
N TYR A 614 13.95 -1.21 -20.18
CA TYR A 614 15.03 -2.03 -20.75
C TYR A 614 16.08 -1.18 -21.46
N GLY A 615 17.33 -1.64 -21.37
CA GLY A 615 18.42 -1.14 -22.20
C GLY A 615 18.24 -1.51 -23.66
N HIS A 616 19.01 -0.85 -24.53
CA HIS A 616 18.99 -1.10 -25.98
C HIS A 616 20.02 -2.16 -26.43
N GLU A 617 20.82 -2.67 -25.51
CA GLU A 617 21.97 -3.53 -25.81
C GLU A 617 21.80 -4.93 -25.25
N ALA A 618 22.58 -5.88 -25.78
CA ALA A 618 22.63 -7.23 -25.24
C ALA A 618 23.13 -7.21 -23.79
N ALA A 619 22.49 -7.99 -22.93
CA ALA A 619 22.79 -8.02 -21.50
C ALA A 619 23.19 -9.41 -21.02
N SER A 620 24.23 -9.49 -20.20
CA SER A 620 24.67 -10.74 -19.57
C SER A 620 24.30 -10.73 -18.08
N ASN A 621 23.51 -11.70 -17.64
CA ASN A 621 22.92 -11.80 -16.30
C ASN A 621 22.37 -10.47 -15.75
N PRO A 622 21.44 -9.79 -16.44
CA PRO A 622 20.91 -8.51 -15.99
C PRO A 622 20.24 -8.63 -14.60
N GLN A 623 20.39 -7.58 -13.79
CA GLN A 623 19.83 -7.47 -12.43
C GLN A 623 18.78 -6.35 -12.32
N GLY A 624 18.23 -5.93 -13.46
CA GLY A 624 17.24 -4.87 -13.57
C GLY A 624 17.84 -3.46 -13.58
N ALA A 625 17.00 -2.47 -13.29
CA ALA A 625 17.41 -1.07 -13.28
C ALA A 625 18.34 -0.74 -12.09
N ALA A 626 19.30 0.16 -12.29
CA ALA A 626 20.20 0.60 -11.21
C ALA A 626 19.49 1.44 -10.13
N THR A 627 18.39 2.10 -10.50
CA THR A 627 17.58 2.94 -9.59
C THR A 627 16.10 2.67 -9.83
N GLY A 628 15.32 2.71 -8.76
CA GLY A 628 13.88 2.45 -8.79
C GLY A 628 13.30 2.32 -7.39
N SER A 629 12.00 2.53 -7.26
CA SER A 629 11.26 2.39 -5.99
C SER A 629 10.36 1.16 -5.94
N SER A 630 10.19 0.47 -7.08
CA SER A 630 9.31 -0.68 -7.24
C SER A 630 10.11 -1.88 -7.74
N ARG A 631 9.63 -3.08 -7.43
CA ARG A 631 10.20 -4.35 -7.88
C ARG A 631 9.37 -4.93 -9.01
N VAL A 632 10.03 -5.70 -9.87
CA VAL A 632 9.37 -6.35 -11.00
C VAL A 632 8.48 -7.49 -10.52
N ILE A 633 7.33 -7.62 -11.16
CA ILE A 633 6.38 -8.72 -10.99
C ILE A 633 6.01 -9.26 -12.39
N ARG A 634 5.92 -10.60 -12.53
CA ARG A 634 5.68 -11.29 -13.81
C ARG A 634 4.60 -12.38 -13.72
N GLY A 635 4.10 -12.83 -14.87
CA GLY A 635 3.30 -14.06 -14.99
C GLY A 635 1.79 -13.90 -15.16
N GLY A 636 1.23 -12.73 -14.85
CA GLY A 636 -0.22 -12.59 -14.76
C GLY A 636 -0.77 -13.21 -13.49
N CYS A 637 -2.09 -13.26 -13.36
CA CYS A 637 -2.70 -14.00 -12.26
C CYS A 637 -4.11 -14.45 -12.61
N TRP A 638 -4.70 -15.21 -11.70
CA TRP A 638 -6.09 -15.61 -11.76
C TRP A 638 -6.98 -14.40 -12.04
N ASN A 639 -6.71 -13.23 -11.44
CA ASN A 639 -7.62 -12.08 -11.53
C ASN A 639 -7.62 -11.32 -12.88
N TYR A 640 -6.66 -11.56 -13.77
CA TYR A 640 -6.46 -10.76 -15.00
C TYR A 640 -6.74 -11.55 -16.29
N PRO A 641 -6.99 -10.87 -17.42
CA PRO A 641 -7.17 -11.50 -18.71
C PRO A 641 -5.86 -11.97 -19.34
N ALA A 642 -5.96 -12.87 -20.30
CA ALA A 642 -4.82 -13.57 -20.90
C ALA A 642 -3.72 -12.65 -21.48
N GLU A 643 -4.06 -11.41 -21.84
CA GLU A 643 -3.10 -10.41 -22.33
C GLU A 643 -2.04 -10.08 -21.27
N HIS A 644 -2.37 -10.28 -19.99
CA HIS A 644 -1.45 -10.11 -18.86
C HIS A 644 -0.69 -11.38 -18.47
N CYS A 645 -1.04 -12.51 -19.09
CA CYS A 645 -0.40 -13.80 -18.88
C CYS A 645 0.76 -14.04 -19.86
N ARG A 646 1.09 -13.06 -20.71
CA ARG A 646 2.16 -13.20 -21.71
C ARG A 646 3.52 -13.26 -21.03
N ALA A 647 4.46 -14.00 -21.62
CA ALA A 647 5.83 -14.14 -21.12
C ALA A 647 6.55 -12.79 -21.00
N ALA A 648 6.27 -11.86 -21.91
CA ALA A 648 6.85 -10.51 -21.93
C ALA A 648 6.10 -9.50 -21.05
N ASP A 649 4.88 -9.81 -20.59
CA ASP A 649 4.13 -8.87 -19.76
C ASP A 649 4.85 -8.69 -18.43
N ARG A 650 4.95 -7.43 -18.01
CA ARG A 650 5.70 -7.03 -16.83
C ARG A 650 4.99 -5.91 -16.12
N THR A 651 4.98 -5.98 -14.80
CA THR A 651 4.39 -4.94 -13.96
C THR A 651 5.30 -4.64 -12.79
N ALA A 652 4.96 -3.58 -12.06
CA ALA A 652 5.74 -3.09 -10.94
C ALA A 652 4.89 -3.13 -9.67
N GLY A 653 5.50 -3.58 -8.57
CA GLY A 653 4.88 -3.48 -7.25
C GLY A 653 5.81 -2.81 -6.25
N ASN A 654 5.20 -2.10 -5.30
CA ASN A 654 5.95 -1.55 -4.18
C ASN A 654 6.44 -2.71 -3.28
N PRO A 655 7.74 -2.78 -2.96
CA PRO A 655 8.33 -3.92 -2.25
C PRO A 655 7.76 -4.15 -0.84
N THR A 656 7.15 -3.13 -0.23
CA THR A 656 6.62 -3.15 1.14
C THR A 656 5.10 -3.13 1.20
N SER A 657 4.42 -3.05 0.05
CA SER A 657 2.96 -3.02 0.02
C SER A 657 2.40 -4.42 0.17
N TYR A 658 1.50 -4.58 1.13
CA TYR A 658 0.66 -5.76 1.31
C TYR A 658 -0.71 -5.38 0.80
N SER A 659 -1.12 -5.76 -0.40
CA SER A 659 -2.42 -5.25 -0.88
C SER A 659 -3.11 -6.01 -1.98
N SER A 660 -2.66 -7.21 -2.34
CA SER A 660 -3.27 -7.91 -3.47
C SER A 660 -3.27 -9.41 -3.27
N SER A 661 -4.46 -10.01 -3.23
CA SER A 661 -4.67 -11.45 -3.08
C SER A 661 -4.38 -12.27 -4.34
N TYR A 662 -3.41 -11.78 -5.09
CA TYR A 662 -2.96 -12.30 -6.35
C TYR A 662 -1.46 -12.05 -6.55
N PHE A 663 -0.73 -11.57 -5.53
CA PHE A 663 0.74 -11.45 -5.54
C PHE A 663 1.33 -12.56 -4.66
N GLY A 664 2.08 -13.47 -5.29
CA GLY A 664 2.89 -14.49 -4.68
C GLY A 664 4.32 -14.44 -5.21
N PHE A 665 5.02 -15.57 -5.20
CA PHE A 665 6.38 -15.67 -5.71
C PHE A 665 6.81 -17.12 -5.91
N ARG A 666 7.89 -17.29 -6.67
CA ARG A 666 8.67 -18.53 -6.70
C ARG A 666 10.12 -18.26 -6.31
N VAL A 667 10.84 -19.33 -6.03
CA VAL A 667 12.20 -19.27 -5.51
C VAL A 667 13.19 -19.78 -6.54
N ALA A 668 14.31 -19.09 -6.70
CA ALA A 668 15.49 -19.57 -7.37
C ALA A 668 16.57 -19.96 -6.36
N MET A 669 17.42 -20.91 -6.73
CA MET A 669 18.57 -21.32 -5.93
C MET A 669 19.82 -21.29 -6.78
N ARG A 670 20.87 -20.66 -6.26
CA ARG A 670 22.17 -20.63 -6.92
C ARG A 670 22.80 -22.01 -6.83
N SER A 671 23.30 -22.53 -7.95
CA SER A 671 24.21 -23.69 -7.90
C SER A 671 25.54 -23.18 -7.31
N LEU A 672 25.83 -23.51 -6.06
CA LEU A 672 27.17 -23.35 -5.52
C LEU A 672 28.06 -24.35 -6.28
N SER A 673 28.72 -23.87 -7.31
CA SER A 673 29.90 -24.51 -7.87
C SER A 673 30.84 -24.81 -6.71
N ILE A 674 31.17 -26.09 -6.54
CA ILE A 674 32.22 -26.58 -5.65
C ILE A 674 33.41 -25.62 -5.79
N GLU A 675 33.70 -24.88 -4.73
CA GLU A 675 34.97 -24.15 -4.63
C GLU A 675 36.07 -25.21 -4.70
N LEU A 676 36.78 -25.26 -5.83
CA LEU A 676 38.10 -25.86 -5.83
C LEU A 676 38.96 -24.96 -4.93
N PRO A 677 39.53 -25.49 -3.84
CA PRO A 677 40.36 -24.70 -2.94
C PRO A 677 41.57 -24.15 -3.70
N GLN A 678 41.86 -22.86 -3.49
CA GLN A 678 43.07 -22.19 -3.98
C GLN A 678 44.35 -22.78 -3.36
#